data_AF-A0A537IEE0-F1
#
_entry.id   AF-A0A537IEE0-F1
#
_cell.length_a   1.000
_cell.length_b   1.000
_cell.length_c   1.000
_cell.angle_alpha   90.00
_cell.angle_beta   90.00
_cell.angle_gamma   90.00
#
_symmetry.space_group_name_H-M   'P 1'
#
loop_
_entity.id
_entity.type
_entity.pdbx_description
1 polymer ?
#
loop_
_entity_poly.entity_id
_entity_poly.type
_entity_poly.pdbx_seq_one_letter_code
_entity_poly.pdbx_strand_id
1 'polypeptide(L)'
;MQQKSLRLDPRYFQIIFQAIFLSYGILVLHWDADWQHYLLSIGGCLLFQYAADSIKSKRLLRPSEFDRWGFSILISAMSLCLLLKTNDWYISLLAAFLTVSSKYIFRWKSKHLFNPSAFGIVATLWLTGDAWLSPGQWGSNAVIFFGAITLGTIVVTRVQKLDVSLAFLLTFVGLLYWRQVYVLQWPMDYFIHSISTGSLLLFTFFMISDPRTSPNHPVARILWAVGIAVVAFYLAAFKWKYNTIIWVLVAAAPLVPVLDAIFKGEIFQWKNNSLFNQSRLPAGGLGYKLKSIIMKPFTKKLAALILLASMISHEALAFCGFYVSKADGTLKNKTSQVILVRDGNRTVITMYNDFKGDFKDFAMVVPVPVVLNKSDIKVVDQQIFNTLNEYSKPRLVEYYDQNPCMDNGYYKQERLSGAAPGIALKDLARSKAEDKGVKIEARYIVGEYDILILSAKESTGLKTWLDENGYKIPAGADEVLEPYIKSNLKFFVVKVNEQEKKKLPGNFLRPIQIRFSSPKFMLPIRLGMANADGDQDMLVYAFSKKGRIESTNYRQVSLPTGKNIPLFVQNNFGNFYANLFQHQWDREGKAITMLEYAWDVSPKNYVKCDPCVATAPSTQDLVQAGVWWINRDWTDYSDVGNEDEDYSSNVFFTRLHVRYNRNSFPQDLMFQVTPNTENFQARYVITHPATGDFTCDAGKKYLKTLKQRRTDEMEMLTYLTGKSYSDWDVVMNEEEKSVPPEAEYVTISKDINKKPGRDNVLLFATIGVIGLVSLAGLRKYS
;
A
#
# COMPACT_ATOMS: atom_id res chain seq x y z
N MET A 1 -1.36 57.63 1.46
CA MET A 1 -1.09 56.31 2.10
C MET A 1 -0.10 55.54 1.23
N GLN A 2 0.86 54.82 1.82
CA GLN A 2 1.73 53.91 1.05
C GLN A 2 1.06 52.53 0.92
N GLN A 3 0.78 52.08 -0.30
CA GLN A 3 0.38 50.68 -0.53
C GLN A 3 1.58 49.76 -0.23
N LYS A 4 1.48 48.97 0.84
CA LYS A 4 2.42 47.87 1.09
C LYS A 4 2.21 46.80 0.01
N SER A 5 3.17 46.66 -0.90
CA SER A 5 3.17 45.54 -1.84
C SER A 5 3.27 44.21 -1.06
N LEU A 6 2.31 43.31 -1.29
CA LEU A 6 2.25 42.04 -0.57
C LEU A 6 3.41 41.13 -1.03
N ARG A 7 4.42 40.97 -0.17
CA ARG A 7 5.61 40.15 -0.41
C ARG A 7 5.40 38.77 0.18
N LEU A 8 4.88 37.84 -0.63
CA LEU A 8 4.72 36.45 -0.24
C LEU A 8 6.07 35.71 -0.35
N ASP A 9 6.52 35.12 0.76
CA ASP A 9 7.70 34.26 0.77
C ASP A 9 7.42 32.94 0.00
N PRO A 10 8.24 32.57 -0.99
CA PRO A 10 8.17 31.29 -1.70
C PRO A 10 8.01 30.03 -0.84
N ARG A 11 8.52 30.05 0.40
CA ARG A 11 8.42 28.93 1.36
C ARG A 11 6.98 28.66 1.80
N TYR A 12 6.10 29.66 1.84
CA TYR A 12 4.69 29.48 2.18
C TYR A 12 3.99 28.52 1.22
N PHE A 13 4.25 28.61 -0.09
CA PHE A 13 3.67 27.68 -1.07
C PHE A 13 4.04 26.22 -0.75
N GLN A 14 5.29 25.96 -0.41
CA GLN A 14 5.77 24.60 -0.14
C GLN A 14 5.13 24.03 1.13
N ILE A 15 5.12 24.81 2.22
CA ILE A 15 4.50 24.43 3.50
C ILE A 15 3.00 24.19 3.32
N ILE A 16 2.28 25.13 2.69
CA ILE A 16 0.83 25.03 2.47
C ILE A 16 0.50 23.85 1.58
N PHE A 17 1.24 23.63 0.49
CA PHE A 17 1.01 22.48 -0.39
C PHE A 17 1.21 21.14 0.34
N GLN A 18 2.34 20.98 1.05
CA GLN A 18 2.61 19.74 1.78
C GLN A 18 1.60 19.51 2.91
N ALA A 19 1.17 20.57 3.61
CA ALA A 19 0.14 20.48 4.64
C ALA A 19 -1.24 20.12 4.07
N ILE A 20 -1.62 20.65 2.90
CA ILE A 20 -2.85 20.24 2.20
C ILE A 20 -2.75 18.78 1.75
N PHE A 21 -1.60 18.35 1.21
CA PHE A 21 -1.40 16.98 0.73
C PHE A 21 -1.41 15.94 1.88
N LEU A 22 -0.83 16.29 3.03
CA LEU A 22 -0.90 15.48 4.25
C LEU A 22 -2.33 15.46 4.83
N SER A 23 -3.00 16.62 4.86
CA SER A 23 -4.40 16.73 5.30
C SER A 23 -5.35 15.93 4.40
N TYR A 24 -5.10 15.89 3.09
CA TYR A 24 -5.86 15.07 2.15
C TYR A 24 -5.67 13.57 2.42
N GLY A 25 -4.43 13.13 2.71
CA GLY A 25 -4.15 11.76 3.15
C GLY A 25 -4.95 11.36 4.39
N ILE A 26 -4.94 12.21 5.42
CA ILE A 26 -5.62 11.94 6.70
C ILE A 26 -7.15 12.04 6.57
N LEU A 27 -7.68 13.09 5.92
CA LEU A 27 -9.11 13.42 5.94
C LEU A 27 -9.91 12.78 4.80
N VAL A 28 -9.29 12.53 3.64
CA VAL A 28 -9.97 12.03 2.43
C VAL A 28 -9.52 10.61 2.06
N LEU A 29 -8.24 10.28 2.23
CA LEU A 29 -7.74 8.90 2.08
C LEU A 29 -7.73 8.11 3.39
N HIS A 30 -8.37 8.64 4.44
CA HIS A 30 -8.54 8.01 5.76
C HIS A 30 -7.30 7.29 6.28
N TRP A 31 -6.11 7.89 6.11
CA TRP A 31 -4.87 7.33 6.62
C TRP A 31 -4.93 7.18 8.14
N ASP A 32 -4.53 6.02 8.64
CA ASP A 32 -4.20 5.83 10.05
C ASP A 32 -3.13 6.86 10.44
N ALA A 33 -3.57 7.88 11.18
CA ALA A 33 -2.83 9.10 11.39
C ALA A 33 -1.86 8.94 12.56
N ASP A 34 -0.60 8.66 12.22
CA ASP A 34 0.51 8.58 13.18
C ASP A 34 0.88 9.96 13.74
N TRP A 35 0.03 10.44 14.65
CA TRP A 35 0.21 11.71 15.35
C TRP A 35 1.50 11.73 16.17
N GLN A 36 2.02 10.57 16.63
CA GLN A 36 3.28 10.52 17.35
C GLN A 36 4.45 10.83 16.41
N HIS A 37 4.58 10.13 15.29
CA HIS A 37 5.58 10.43 14.26
C HIS A 37 5.46 11.87 13.75
N TYR A 38 4.25 12.37 13.47
CA TYR A 38 4.05 13.73 12.96
C TYR A 38 4.48 14.79 14.00
N LEU A 39 4.03 14.68 15.25
CA LEU A 39 4.39 15.63 16.31
C LEU A 39 5.88 15.59 16.65
N LEU A 40 6.49 14.41 16.67
CA LEU A 40 7.93 14.25 16.96
C LEU A 40 8.79 14.70 15.78
N SER A 41 8.39 14.44 14.54
CA SER A 41 9.10 14.92 13.35
C SER A 41 9.07 16.45 13.24
N ILE A 42 7.91 17.08 13.48
CA ILE A 42 7.75 18.53 13.44
C ILE A 42 8.42 19.19 14.65
N GLY A 43 8.09 18.72 15.86
CA GLY A 43 8.61 19.22 17.12
C GLY A 43 10.13 19.07 17.23
N GLY A 44 10.65 17.88 16.94
CA GLY A 44 12.09 17.60 16.90
C GLY A 44 12.81 18.45 15.86
N CYS A 45 12.30 18.56 14.63
CA CYS A 45 12.91 19.44 13.61
C CYS A 45 12.98 20.90 14.07
N LEU A 46 11.91 21.43 14.66
CA LEU A 46 11.88 22.80 15.17
C LEU A 46 12.82 22.98 16.38
N LEU A 47 12.83 22.03 17.32
CA LEU A 47 13.68 22.02 18.52
C LEU A 47 15.17 22.00 18.16
N PHE A 48 15.60 21.02 17.34
CA PHE A 48 16.99 20.89 16.94
C PHE A 48 17.44 22.07 16.06
N GLN A 49 16.58 22.60 15.18
CA GLN A 49 16.88 23.82 14.41
C GLN A 49 17.03 25.05 15.32
N TYR A 50 16.13 25.22 16.29
CA TYR A 50 16.19 26.30 17.27
C TYR A 50 17.48 26.22 18.09
N ALA A 51 17.83 25.04 18.60
CA ALA A 51 19.05 24.82 19.37
C ALA A 51 20.29 25.12 18.52
N ALA A 52 20.38 24.56 17.30
CA ALA A 52 21.54 24.73 16.42
C ALA A 52 21.77 26.20 16.00
N ASP A 53 20.73 26.93 15.61
CA ASP A 53 20.88 28.36 15.29
C ASP A 53 21.06 29.24 16.54
N SER A 54 20.54 28.85 17.71
CA SER A 54 20.79 29.56 18.99
C SER A 54 22.25 29.41 19.43
N ILE A 55 22.80 28.19 19.42
CA ILE A 55 24.21 27.90 19.68
C ILE A 55 25.10 28.68 18.70
N LYS A 56 24.79 28.60 17.40
CA LYS A 56 25.54 29.28 16.34
C LYS A 56 25.49 30.80 16.44
N SER A 57 24.41 31.38 16.95
CA SER A 57 24.27 32.82 17.19
C SER A 57 24.69 33.27 18.60
N LYS A 58 25.15 32.33 19.45
CA LYS A 58 25.52 32.52 20.85
C LYS A 58 24.43 33.20 21.70
N ARG A 59 23.16 33.03 21.35
CA ARG A 59 22.01 33.56 22.09
C ARG A 59 20.76 32.72 21.86
N LEU A 60 19.79 32.83 22.77
CA LEU A 60 18.45 32.35 22.51
C LEU A 60 17.79 33.17 21.38
N LEU A 61 17.14 32.48 20.44
CA LEU A 61 16.34 33.10 19.39
C LEU A 61 14.95 33.46 19.93
N ARG A 62 14.36 34.55 19.43
CA ARG A 62 13.00 34.96 19.80
C ARG A 62 11.95 34.29 18.89
N PRO A 63 10.73 34.01 19.36
CA PRO A 63 9.63 33.52 18.51
C PRO A 63 9.33 34.46 17.34
N SER A 64 9.51 35.78 17.52
CA SER A 64 9.39 36.80 16.47
C SER A 64 10.42 36.68 15.33
N GLU A 65 11.39 35.77 15.43
CA GLU A 65 12.41 35.52 14.40
C GLU A 65 12.14 34.24 13.59
N PHE A 66 10.94 33.63 13.72
CA PHE A 66 10.60 32.34 13.09
C PHE A 66 10.87 32.29 11.57
N ASP A 67 10.63 33.38 10.85
CA ASP A 67 10.93 33.54 9.41
C ASP A 67 12.39 33.21 9.05
N ARG A 68 13.31 33.41 10.00
CA ARG A 68 14.76 33.18 9.84
C ARG A 68 15.17 31.72 10.03
N TRP A 69 14.55 31.01 10.98
CA TRP A 69 14.97 29.66 11.40
C TRP A 69 13.92 28.58 11.13
N GLY A 70 12.64 28.84 11.41
CA GLY A 70 11.54 27.86 11.42
C GLY A 70 11.07 27.43 10.03
N PHE A 71 10.62 28.34 9.16
CA PHE A 71 10.01 27.96 7.86
C PHE A 71 10.91 27.07 6.97
N SER A 72 12.23 27.23 7.06
CA SER A 72 13.16 26.40 6.27
C SER A 72 13.27 24.95 6.76
N ILE A 73 12.98 24.66 8.03
CA ILE A 73 12.97 23.28 8.53
C ILE A 73 11.56 22.69 8.51
N LEU A 74 10.51 23.51 8.61
CA LEU A 74 9.12 23.04 8.53
C LEU A 74 8.82 22.32 7.19
N ILE A 75 9.38 22.80 6.08
CA ILE A 75 9.33 22.11 4.76
C ILE A 75 9.91 20.70 4.85
N SER A 76 11.08 20.54 5.48
CA SER A 76 11.74 19.25 5.68
C SER A 76 10.95 18.34 6.62
N ALA A 77 10.39 18.88 7.71
CA ALA A 77 9.54 18.14 8.64
C ALA A 77 8.25 17.63 7.97
N MET A 78 7.61 18.45 7.12
CA MET A 78 6.50 18.02 6.30
C MET A 78 6.91 16.91 5.29
N SER A 79 8.13 16.96 4.75
CA SER A 79 8.65 15.85 3.92
C SER A 79 8.85 14.55 4.71
N LEU A 80 9.26 14.62 5.98
CA LEU A 80 9.34 13.44 6.85
C LEU A 80 7.95 12.84 7.05
N CYS A 81 7.00 13.64 7.55
CA CYS A 81 5.61 13.21 7.84
C CYS A 81 4.89 12.60 6.63
N LEU A 82 5.20 13.05 5.42
CA LEU A 82 4.61 12.54 4.19
C LEU A 82 5.26 11.23 3.70
N LEU A 83 6.57 11.07 3.86
CA LEU A 83 7.31 9.98 3.19
C LEU A 83 7.72 8.85 4.14
N LEU A 84 8.19 9.20 5.34
CA LEU A 84 8.78 8.28 6.30
C LEU A 84 7.69 7.56 7.11
N LYS A 85 7.93 6.28 7.40
CA LYS A 85 7.15 5.48 8.35
C LYS A 85 8.09 4.73 9.28
N THR A 86 7.69 4.57 10.54
CA THR A 86 8.37 3.80 11.58
C THR A 86 7.34 3.50 12.67
N ASN A 87 7.54 2.46 13.48
CA ASN A 87 6.69 2.19 14.64
C ASN A 87 7.17 2.99 15.88
N ASP A 88 8.36 3.61 15.78
CA ASP A 88 9.14 4.03 16.94
C ASP A 88 9.31 5.55 17.05
N TRP A 89 8.94 6.06 18.22
CA TRP A 89 9.02 7.48 18.57
C TRP A 89 10.46 8.02 18.50
N TYR A 90 11.46 7.22 18.91
CA TYR A 90 12.86 7.64 18.91
C TYR A 90 13.47 7.67 17.50
N ILE A 91 12.99 6.81 16.58
CA ILE A 91 13.39 6.81 15.17
C ILE A 91 12.88 8.08 14.47
N SER A 92 11.68 8.53 14.82
CA SER A 92 11.12 9.81 14.36
C SER A 92 12.00 11.00 14.78
N LEU A 93 12.49 11.01 16.03
CA LEU A 93 13.43 12.02 16.52
C LEU A 93 14.82 11.90 15.88
N LEU A 94 15.32 10.68 15.64
CA LEU A 94 16.58 10.44 14.92
C LEU A 94 16.53 11.00 13.49
N ALA A 95 15.44 10.75 12.76
CA ALA A 95 15.23 11.30 11.42
C ALA A 95 15.19 12.84 11.43
N ALA A 96 14.53 13.45 12.41
CA ALA A 96 14.54 14.90 12.60
C ALA A 96 15.94 15.44 12.95
N PHE A 97 16.68 14.77 13.82
CA PHE A 97 18.05 15.13 14.20
C PHE A 97 19.02 15.06 13.03
N LEU A 98 19.00 13.96 12.24
CA LEU A 98 19.84 13.78 11.06
C LEU A 98 19.48 14.78 9.95
N THR A 99 18.18 15.03 9.75
CA THR A 99 17.67 16.08 8.86
C THR A 99 18.26 17.44 9.21
N VAL A 100 18.14 17.88 10.47
CA VAL A 100 18.66 19.18 10.92
C VAL A 100 20.19 19.21 10.84
N SER A 101 20.88 18.21 11.38
CA SER A 101 22.34 18.16 11.48
C SER A 101 23.04 18.23 10.12
N SER A 102 22.44 17.62 9.09
CA SER A 102 22.94 17.69 7.71
C SER A 102 23.19 19.12 7.21
N LYS A 103 22.35 20.08 7.64
CA LYS A 103 22.42 21.49 7.26
C LYS A 103 23.62 22.22 7.88
N TYR A 104 24.21 21.68 8.94
CA TYR A 104 25.32 22.31 9.68
C TYR A 104 26.64 21.61 9.40
N ILE A 105 26.67 20.28 9.44
CA ILE A 105 27.87 19.46 9.25
C ILE A 105 28.31 19.47 7.78
N PHE A 106 27.40 19.14 6.85
CA PHE A 106 27.75 18.95 5.45
C PHE A 106 27.48 20.21 4.63
N ARG A 107 28.45 21.13 4.62
CA ARG A 107 28.37 22.42 3.90
C ARG A 107 29.56 22.67 2.99
N TRP A 108 29.32 23.29 1.83
CA TRP A 108 30.36 23.72 0.90
C TRP A 108 30.08 25.14 0.41
N LYS A 109 31.06 26.05 0.55
CA LYS A 109 30.97 27.47 0.10
C LYS A 109 29.60 28.12 0.38
N SER A 110 29.14 28.00 1.63
CA SER A 110 27.83 28.40 2.19
C SER A 110 26.58 27.57 1.83
N LYS A 111 26.60 26.73 0.78
CA LYS A 111 25.50 25.80 0.44
C LYS A 111 25.43 24.62 1.42
N HIS A 112 24.30 23.94 1.49
CA HIS A 112 24.20 22.60 2.10
C HIS A 112 24.61 21.58 1.04
N LEU A 113 25.27 20.49 1.42
CA LEU A 113 25.66 19.45 0.48
C LEU A 113 24.45 18.60 0.07
N PHE A 114 23.76 18.04 1.05
CA PHE A 114 22.59 17.18 0.85
C PHE A 114 21.27 17.94 1.00
N ASN A 115 20.21 17.46 0.34
CA ASN A 115 18.84 17.85 0.67
C ASN A 115 18.51 17.33 2.09
N PRO A 116 18.07 18.18 3.05
CA PRO A 116 18.00 17.80 4.45
C PRO A 116 17.06 16.62 4.74
N SER A 117 15.83 16.65 4.22
CA SER A 117 14.86 15.58 4.47
C SER A 117 15.22 14.30 3.71
N ALA A 118 15.72 14.40 2.47
CA ALA A 118 16.22 13.22 1.76
C ALA A 118 17.39 12.54 2.49
N PHE A 119 18.32 13.33 3.04
CA PHE A 119 19.43 12.82 3.86
C PHE A 119 18.92 12.16 5.15
N GLY A 120 18.05 12.83 5.91
CA GLY A 120 17.50 12.30 7.15
C GLY A 120 16.75 10.98 6.94
N ILE A 121 15.94 10.89 5.89
CA ILE A 121 15.26 9.66 5.46
C ILE A 121 16.30 8.56 5.17
N VAL A 122 17.21 8.80 4.21
CA VAL A 122 18.18 7.78 3.75
C VAL A 122 19.10 7.31 4.87
N ALA A 123 19.60 8.23 5.70
CA ALA A 123 20.45 7.90 6.84
C ALA A 123 19.68 7.09 7.91
N THR A 124 18.42 7.42 8.19
CA THR A 124 17.61 6.66 9.16
C THR A 124 17.31 5.25 8.67
N LEU A 125 16.90 5.10 7.40
CA LEU A 125 16.68 3.78 6.77
C LEU A 125 17.96 2.92 6.79
N TRP A 126 19.14 3.53 6.59
CA TRP A 126 20.41 2.80 6.57
C TRP A 126 20.96 2.47 7.96
N LEU A 127 20.76 3.33 8.96
CA LEU A 127 21.29 3.15 10.31
C LEU A 127 20.42 2.27 11.22
N THR A 128 19.11 2.20 11.00
CA THR A 128 18.18 1.44 11.85
C THR A 128 17.70 0.16 11.18
N GLY A 129 17.21 0.24 9.93
CA GLY A 129 16.41 -0.83 9.32
C GLY A 129 14.94 -0.83 9.74
N ASP A 130 14.58 -0.09 10.80
CA ASP A 130 13.25 -0.03 11.43
C ASP A 130 12.43 1.20 11.01
N ALA A 131 12.85 1.82 9.91
CA ALA A 131 12.11 2.83 9.16
C ALA A 131 11.91 2.38 7.71
N TRP A 132 10.79 2.77 7.10
CA TRP A 132 10.50 2.50 5.69
C TRP A 132 9.83 3.67 5.00
N LEU A 133 9.55 3.48 3.71
CA LEU A 133 8.80 4.37 2.84
C LEU A 133 7.65 3.54 2.25
N SER A 134 6.43 4.05 2.18
CA SER A 134 5.29 3.34 1.57
C SER A 134 4.84 4.07 0.30
N PRO A 135 5.31 3.66 -0.92
CA PRO A 135 5.11 4.47 -2.13
C PRO A 135 3.67 4.51 -2.64
N GLY A 136 2.85 3.51 -2.27
CA GLY A 136 1.48 3.35 -2.75
C GLY A 136 0.42 4.15 -1.98
N GLN A 137 0.71 4.65 -0.76
CA GLN A 137 -0.29 5.15 0.19
C GLN A 137 -1.20 6.30 -0.30
N TRP A 138 -0.83 7.00 -1.38
CA TRP A 138 -1.60 8.12 -1.94
C TRP A 138 -2.66 7.72 -2.99
N GLY A 139 -2.54 6.55 -3.63
CA GLY A 139 -3.33 6.19 -4.81
C GLY A 139 -2.99 7.01 -6.07
N SER A 140 -3.19 6.43 -7.26
CA SER A 140 -2.74 7.00 -8.54
C SER A 140 -3.46 8.32 -8.89
N ASN A 141 -4.79 8.31 -8.88
CA ASN A 141 -5.62 9.46 -9.33
C ASN A 141 -5.32 10.75 -8.55
N ALA A 142 -5.18 10.66 -7.23
CA ALA A 142 -4.85 11.81 -6.38
C ALA A 142 -3.47 12.38 -6.71
N VAL A 143 -2.46 11.52 -6.94
CA VAL A 143 -1.10 11.96 -7.28
C VAL A 143 -1.07 12.74 -8.60
N ILE A 144 -1.82 12.31 -9.63
CA ILE A 144 -1.89 13.03 -10.91
C ILE A 144 -2.50 14.42 -10.70
N PHE A 145 -3.63 14.51 -9.99
CA PHE A 145 -4.32 15.77 -9.67
C PHE A 145 -3.41 16.75 -8.90
N PHE A 146 -2.79 16.29 -7.82
CA PHE A 146 -1.85 17.09 -7.04
C PHE A 146 -0.59 17.46 -7.85
N GLY A 147 -0.15 16.61 -8.77
CA GLY A 147 0.95 16.89 -9.71
C GLY A 147 0.65 17.99 -10.71
N ALA A 148 -0.54 17.97 -11.32
CA ALA A 148 -0.99 19.01 -12.25
C ALA A 148 -1.06 20.38 -11.54
N ILE A 149 -1.63 20.41 -10.33
CA ILE A 149 -1.68 21.62 -9.49
C ILE A 149 -0.26 22.11 -9.14
N THR A 150 0.60 21.21 -8.64
CA THR A 150 1.99 21.54 -8.26
C THR A 150 2.75 22.17 -9.42
N LEU A 151 2.76 21.50 -10.58
CA LEU A 151 3.45 21.96 -11.78
C LEU A 151 2.87 23.31 -12.25
N GLY A 152 1.55 23.45 -12.29
CA GLY A 152 0.87 24.69 -12.64
C GLY A 152 1.27 25.86 -11.73
N THR A 153 1.23 25.68 -10.41
CA THR A 153 1.61 26.73 -9.45
C THR A 153 3.09 27.09 -9.56
N ILE A 154 4.00 26.14 -9.75
CA ILE A 154 5.43 26.47 -9.91
C ILE A 154 5.68 27.19 -11.25
N VAL A 155 5.01 26.81 -12.35
CA VAL A 155 5.09 27.46 -13.67
C VAL A 155 4.55 28.90 -13.67
N VAL A 156 3.63 29.22 -12.77
CA VAL A 156 3.14 30.58 -12.50
C VAL A 156 4.10 31.35 -11.60
N THR A 157 4.45 30.80 -10.43
CA THR A 157 5.15 31.52 -9.35
C THR A 157 6.67 31.59 -9.50
N ARG A 158 7.28 30.68 -10.27
CA ARG A 158 8.74 30.50 -10.43
C ARG A 158 9.51 30.30 -9.11
N VAL A 159 8.87 29.74 -8.10
CA VAL A 159 9.43 29.48 -6.75
C VAL A 159 10.64 28.54 -6.77
N GLN A 160 10.74 27.67 -7.78
CA GLN A 160 11.73 26.59 -7.83
C GLN A 160 12.44 26.48 -9.17
N LYS A 161 13.48 25.65 -9.22
CA LYS A 161 14.27 25.34 -10.41
C LYS A 161 13.53 24.38 -11.35
N LEU A 162 12.53 24.89 -12.06
CA LEU A 162 11.74 24.13 -13.06
C LEU A 162 12.59 23.41 -14.12
N ASP A 163 13.74 23.98 -14.47
CA ASP A 163 14.73 23.38 -15.37
C ASP A 163 15.35 22.08 -14.81
N VAL A 164 15.45 21.95 -13.48
CA VAL A 164 15.85 20.68 -12.81
C VAL A 164 14.69 19.69 -12.82
N SER A 165 13.52 20.12 -12.34
CA SER A 165 12.33 19.24 -12.22
C SER A 165 11.89 18.68 -13.58
N LEU A 166 11.89 19.50 -14.63
CA LEU A 166 11.52 19.07 -15.98
C LEU A 166 12.61 18.19 -16.61
N ALA A 167 13.90 18.49 -16.43
CA ALA A 167 14.97 17.63 -16.93
C ALA A 167 14.91 16.22 -16.30
N PHE A 168 14.78 16.15 -14.97
CA PHE A 168 14.61 14.87 -14.28
C PHE A 168 13.34 14.14 -14.73
N LEU A 169 12.18 14.82 -14.70
CA LEU A 169 10.90 14.16 -15.00
C LEU A 169 10.82 13.70 -16.45
N LEU A 170 11.20 14.53 -17.43
CA LEU A 170 11.17 14.14 -18.85
C LEU A 170 12.12 12.99 -19.15
N THR A 171 13.32 12.95 -18.54
CA THR A 171 14.24 11.81 -18.70
C THR A 171 13.72 10.57 -17.99
N PHE A 172 13.27 10.65 -16.74
CA PHE A 172 12.81 9.48 -15.97
C PHE A 172 11.53 8.88 -16.58
N VAL A 173 10.54 9.72 -16.89
CA VAL A 173 9.29 9.31 -17.54
C VAL A 173 9.55 8.84 -18.98
N GLY A 174 10.45 9.49 -19.73
CA GLY A 174 10.83 9.05 -21.07
C GLY A 174 11.53 7.69 -21.10
N LEU A 175 12.39 7.40 -20.13
CA LEU A 175 13.04 6.08 -19.97
C LEU A 175 12.04 5.00 -19.53
N LEU A 176 11.10 5.34 -18.64
CA LEU A 176 9.99 4.45 -18.29
C LEU A 176 9.11 4.14 -19.51
N TYR A 177 8.73 5.16 -20.29
CA TYR A 177 7.95 4.99 -21.52
C TYR A 177 8.68 4.11 -22.55
N TRP A 178 9.95 4.43 -22.82
CA TRP A 178 10.80 3.65 -23.73
C TRP A 178 10.88 2.18 -23.33
N ARG A 179 11.11 1.88 -22.04
CA ARG A 179 11.18 0.49 -21.59
C ARG A 179 9.80 -0.18 -21.56
N GLN A 180 8.79 0.46 -20.98
CA GLN A 180 7.50 -0.18 -20.70
C GLN A 180 6.64 -0.30 -21.96
N VAL A 181 6.44 0.80 -22.69
CA VAL A 181 5.53 0.86 -23.85
C VAL A 181 6.25 0.48 -25.14
N TYR A 182 7.47 0.99 -25.39
CA TYR A 182 8.16 0.74 -26.66
C TYR A 182 8.92 -0.61 -26.70
N VAL A 183 9.74 -0.93 -25.69
CA VAL A 183 10.52 -2.18 -25.65
C VAL A 183 9.71 -3.37 -25.16
N LEU A 184 9.01 -3.25 -24.03
CA LEU A 184 8.26 -4.36 -23.42
C LEU A 184 6.81 -4.50 -23.94
N GLN A 185 6.27 -3.47 -24.60
CA GLN A 185 4.89 -3.41 -25.11
C GLN A 185 3.81 -3.66 -24.05
N TRP A 186 4.04 -3.21 -22.82
CA TRP A 186 2.96 -3.03 -21.85
C TRP A 186 2.01 -1.91 -22.35
N PRO A 187 0.68 -2.07 -22.18
CA PRO A 187 -0.28 -1.03 -22.53
C PRO A 187 -0.13 0.26 -21.71
N MET A 188 -0.75 1.34 -22.19
CA MET A 188 -0.53 2.70 -21.69
C MET A 188 -0.94 2.87 -20.22
N ASP A 189 -1.96 2.14 -19.77
CA ASP A 189 -2.45 2.07 -18.40
C ASP A 189 -1.34 1.67 -17.40
N TYR A 190 -0.55 0.65 -17.72
CA TYR A 190 0.62 0.21 -16.95
C TYR A 190 1.62 1.36 -16.76
N PHE A 191 1.85 2.14 -17.81
CA PHE A 191 2.80 3.26 -17.81
C PHE A 191 2.27 4.46 -17.01
N ILE A 192 1.00 4.84 -17.20
CA ILE A 192 0.36 5.91 -16.41
C ILE A 192 0.36 5.54 -14.92
N HIS A 193 0.06 4.28 -14.57
CA HIS A 193 0.14 3.83 -13.18
C HIS A 193 1.56 3.92 -12.61
N SER A 194 2.59 3.56 -13.39
CA SER A 194 4.00 3.63 -12.98
C SER A 194 4.46 5.03 -12.58
N ILE A 195 3.95 6.07 -13.26
CA ILE A 195 4.35 7.47 -13.01
C ILE A 195 3.46 8.17 -11.96
N SER A 196 2.39 7.52 -11.50
CA SER A 196 1.39 8.09 -10.58
C SER A 196 1.71 7.80 -9.10
N THR A 197 2.98 7.90 -8.70
CA THR A 197 3.44 7.63 -7.32
C THR A 197 3.74 8.91 -6.54
N GLY A 198 3.22 8.99 -5.30
CA GLY A 198 3.36 10.20 -4.47
C GLY A 198 4.80 10.52 -4.07
N SER A 199 5.65 9.49 -4.02
CA SER A 199 7.11 9.65 -3.86
C SER A 199 7.76 10.35 -5.06
N LEU A 200 7.38 10.02 -6.30
CA LEU A 200 7.89 10.69 -7.51
C LEU A 200 7.45 12.16 -7.57
N LEU A 201 6.21 12.44 -7.19
CA LEU A 201 5.67 13.80 -7.05
C LEU A 201 6.48 14.64 -6.06
N LEU A 202 6.61 14.15 -4.82
CA LEU A 202 7.29 14.86 -3.74
C LEU A 202 8.79 15.02 -4.02
N PHE A 203 9.41 14.01 -4.62
CA PHE A 203 10.80 14.08 -5.05
C PHE A 203 11.03 15.19 -6.09
N THR A 204 10.26 15.16 -7.18
CA THR A 204 10.45 16.02 -8.37
C THR A 204 10.28 17.50 -8.04
N PHE A 205 9.34 17.82 -7.16
CA PHE A 205 8.98 19.21 -6.83
C PHE A 205 9.44 19.68 -5.46
N PHE A 206 9.86 18.84 -4.51
CA PHE A 206 10.26 19.31 -3.17
C PHE A 206 11.63 18.81 -2.70
N MET A 207 12.29 17.89 -3.43
CA MET A 207 13.64 17.41 -3.09
C MET A 207 14.69 17.82 -4.11
N ILE A 208 14.56 17.38 -5.37
CA ILE A 208 15.57 17.66 -6.41
C ILE A 208 15.58 19.13 -6.85
N SER A 209 14.44 19.82 -6.70
CA SER A 209 14.23 21.21 -7.11
C SER A 209 14.84 22.26 -6.16
N ASP A 210 15.38 21.84 -5.01
CA ASP A 210 15.93 22.73 -3.98
C ASP A 210 17.13 23.54 -4.52
N PRO A 211 17.03 24.88 -4.59
CA PRO A 211 18.11 25.72 -5.11
C PRO A 211 19.31 25.84 -4.15
N ARG A 212 19.24 25.33 -2.91
CA ARG A 212 20.39 25.27 -2.00
C ARG A 212 21.30 24.07 -2.24
N THR A 213 20.80 23.00 -2.86
CA THR A 213 21.51 21.71 -2.98
C THR A 213 21.69 21.24 -4.42
N SER A 214 20.94 21.78 -5.39
CA SER A 214 21.24 21.61 -6.83
C SER A 214 22.43 22.50 -7.26
N PRO A 215 23.12 22.20 -8.38
CA PRO A 215 24.18 23.06 -8.94
C PRO A 215 23.72 24.49 -9.25
N ASN A 216 24.62 25.45 -9.46
CA ASN A 216 24.26 26.84 -9.76
C ASN A 216 23.93 27.01 -11.26
N HIS A 217 24.88 26.64 -12.12
CA HIS A 217 24.81 26.83 -13.57
C HIS A 217 23.68 25.98 -14.21
N PRO A 218 22.86 26.51 -15.14
CA PRO A 218 21.72 25.78 -15.73
C PRO A 218 22.12 24.49 -16.45
N VAL A 219 23.20 24.48 -17.22
CA VAL A 219 23.64 23.26 -17.93
C VAL A 219 24.07 22.17 -16.93
N ALA A 220 24.81 22.54 -15.88
CA ALA A 220 25.22 21.61 -14.83
C ALA A 220 24.01 21.01 -14.08
N ARG A 221 22.99 21.85 -13.82
CA ARG A 221 21.73 21.42 -13.22
C ARG A 221 20.96 20.42 -14.09
N ILE A 222 20.90 20.64 -15.40
CA ILE A 222 20.25 19.71 -16.35
C ILE A 222 21.03 18.40 -16.41
N LEU A 223 22.36 18.44 -16.59
CA LEU A 223 23.20 17.23 -16.66
C LEU A 223 23.11 16.39 -15.37
N TRP A 224 23.11 17.04 -14.20
CA TRP A 224 22.94 16.38 -12.90
C TRP A 224 21.56 15.74 -12.74
N ALA A 225 20.49 16.44 -13.14
CA ALA A 225 19.12 15.93 -13.11
C ALA A 225 18.93 14.71 -14.04
N VAL A 226 19.49 14.78 -15.25
CA VAL A 226 19.52 13.67 -16.22
C VAL A 226 20.31 12.48 -15.66
N GLY A 227 21.48 12.71 -15.05
CA GLY A 227 22.28 11.66 -14.42
C GLY A 227 21.53 10.95 -13.28
N ILE A 228 20.87 11.71 -12.40
CA ILE A 228 20.00 11.15 -11.34
C ILE A 228 18.86 10.33 -11.95
N ALA A 229 18.18 10.83 -12.99
CA ALA A 229 17.10 10.11 -13.67
C ALA A 229 17.57 8.78 -14.27
N VAL A 230 18.69 8.78 -15.00
CA VAL A 230 19.26 7.58 -15.64
C VAL A 230 19.65 6.52 -14.60
N VAL A 231 20.36 6.91 -13.53
CA VAL A 231 20.81 5.96 -12.50
C VAL A 231 19.63 5.45 -11.66
N ALA A 232 18.68 6.31 -11.27
CA ALA A 232 17.50 5.89 -10.52
C ALA A 232 16.59 4.96 -11.35
N PHE A 233 16.43 5.24 -12.65
CA PHE A 233 15.75 4.36 -13.60
C PHE A 233 16.47 3.02 -13.71
N TYR A 234 17.79 3.01 -13.91
CA TYR A 234 18.56 1.76 -14.04
C TYR A 234 18.40 0.85 -12.82
N LEU A 235 18.51 1.42 -11.61
CA LEU A 235 18.37 0.69 -10.36
C LEU A 235 16.96 0.14 -10.14
N ALA A 236 15.92 0.86 -10.54
CA ALA A 236 14.54 0.38 -10.47
C ALA A 236 14.26 -0.69 -11.54
N ALA A 237 14.53 -0.37 -12.80
CA ALA A 237 14.14 -1.14 -13.97
C ALA A 237 14.96 -2.43 -14.20
N PHE A 238 16.22 -2.48 -13.75
CA PHE A 238 17.11 -3.63 -13.98
C PHE A 238 17.70 -4.23 -12.71
N LYS A 239 17.77 -3.48 -11.60
CA LYS A 239 18.22 -4.02 -10.29
C LYS A 239 17.09 -4.22 -9.27
N TRP A 240 15.85 -3.90 -9.64
CA TRP A 240 14.64 -4.11 -8.83
C TRP A 240 14.77 -3.53 -7.41
N LYS A 241 15.37 -2.33 -7.33
CA LYS A 241 15.46 -1.55 -6.10
C LYS A 241 14.31 -0.55 -6.02
N TYR A 242 13.74 -0.41 -4.84
CA TYR A 242 12.64 0.49 -4.53
C TYR A 242 13.17 1.86 -4.09
N ASN A 243 12.36 2.92 -4.23
CA ASN A 243 12.66 4.29 -3.75
C ASN A 243 13.97 4.91 -4.29
N THR A 244 14.47 4.43 -5.45
CA THR A 244 15.82 4.74 -5.97
C THR A 244 16.08 6.22 -6.18
N ILE A 245 15.06 7.01 -6.51
CA ILE A 245 15.17 8.46 -6.72
C ILE A 245 15.76 9.18 -5.49
N ILE A 246 15.34 8.82 -4.27
CA ILE A 246 15.83 9.46 -3.04
C ILE A 246 17.26 9.01 -2.73
N TRP A 247 17.54 7.70 -2.83
CA TRP A 247 18.89 7.14 -2.63
C TRP A 247 19.91 7.76 -3.60
N VAL A 248 19.57 7.88 -4.88
CA VAL A 248 20.45 8.44 -5.91
C VAL A 248 20.65 9.94 -5.74
N LEU A 249 19.64 10.70 -5.28
CA LEU A 249 19.81 12.12 -4.96
C LEU A 249 20.82 12.34 -3.82
N VAL A 250 20.77 11.53 -2.76
CA VAL A 250 21.74 11.61 -1.66
C VAL A 250 23.12 11.18 -2.13
N ALA A 251 23.24 10.08 -2.88
CA ALA A 251 24.52 9.59 -3.42
C ALA A 251 25.16 10.55 -4.46
N ALA A 252 24.36 11.31 -5.22
CA ALA A 252 24.83 12.27 -6.23
C ALA A 252 25.10 13.68 -5.67
N ALA A 253 24.80 13.96 -4.40
CA ALA A 253 25.04 15.26 -3.78
C ALA A 253 26.53 15.66 -3.69
N PRO A 254 27.49 14.76 -3.40
CA PRO A 254 28.94 15.07 -3.42
C PRO A 254 29.47 15.57 -4.78
N LEU A 255 28.75 15.31 -5.88
CA LEU A 255 29.12 15.81 -7.21
C LEU A 255 28.78 17.30 -7.40
N VAL A 256 27.87 17.87 -6.61
CA VAL A 256 27.41 19.26 -6.78
C VAL A 256 28.53 20.28 -6.54
N PRO A 257 29.37 20.18 -5.49
CA PRO A 257 30.59 20.99 -5.34
C PRO A 257 31.56 20.94 -6.53
N VAL A 258 31.68 19.77 -7.19
CA VAL A 258 32.56 19.57 -8.35
C VAL A 258 31.96 20.24 -9.58
N LEU A 259 30.65 20.05 -9.81
CA LEU A 259 29.92 20.72 -10.89
C LEU A 259 29.89 22.24 -10.72
N ASP A 260 29.77 22.76 -9.49
CA ASP A 260 29.85 24.19 -9.18
C ASP A 260 31.27 24.77 -9.35
N ALA A 261 32.31 23.92 -9.33
CA ALA A 261 33.69 24.34 -9.60
C ALA A 261 33.99 24.38 -11.10
N ILE A 262 33.50 23.40 -11.86
CA ILE A 262 33.63 23.33 -13.33
C ILE A 262 32.75 24.39 -14.01
N PHE A 263 31.46 24.42 -13.68
CA PHE A 263 30.46 25.30 -14.29
C PHE A 263 30.14 26.48 -13.36
N LYS A 264 30.92 27.56 -13.50
CA LYS A 264 30.70 28.81 -12.77
C LYS A 264 29.29 29.37 -13.05
N GLY A 265 28.60 29.82 -12.01
CA GLY A 265 27.26 30.43 -12.10
C GLY A 265 26.84 31.09 -10.79
N GLU A 266 25.88 32.02 -10.86
CA GLU A 266 25.41 32.76 -9.69
C GLU A 266 24.77 31.84 -8.63
N ILE A 267 25.17 32.01 -7.37
CA ILE A 267 24.53 31.35 -6.22
C ILE A 267 23.10 31.87 -6.10
N PHE A 268 22.13 30.96 -5.98
CA PHE A 268 20.72 31.33 -5.83
C PHE A 268 20.47 32.16 -4.55
N GLN A 269 19.82 33.30 -4.73
CA GLN A 269 19.31 34.15 -3.66
C GLN A 269 17.79 34.30 -3.81
N TRP A 270 17.07 34.29 -2.69
CA TRP A 270 15.64 34.60 -2.64
C TRP A 270 15.41 36.10 -2.93
N LYS A 271 15.32 36.48 -4.21
CA LYS A 271 14.98 37.84 -4.63
C LYS A 271 13.48 38.09 -4.42
N ASN A 272 13.15 39.06 -3.56
CA ASN A 272 11.77 39.46 -3.26
C ASN A 272 11.14 40.20 -4.46
N ASN A 273 10.55 39.46 -5.40
CA ASN A 273 9.81 40.02 -6.52
C ASN A 273 8.50 40.67 -6.03
N SER A 274 8.40 42.00 -6.16
CA SER A 274 7.12 42.72 -6.02
C SER A 274 6.21 42.36 -7.19
N LEU A 275 5.14 41.60 -6.94
CA LEU A 275 4.28 41.03 -8.01
C LEU A 275 3.51 42.07 -8.83
N PHE A 276 3.39 43.31 -8.35
CA PHE A 276 2.86 44.45 -9.10
C PHE A 276 3.81 45.64 -8.98
N ASN A 277 4.29 46.15 -10.12
CA ASN A 277 5.00 47.43 -10.20
C ASN A 277 4.84 48.06 -11.61
N GLN A 278 3.60 48.26 -12.04
CA GLN A 278 3.27 49.02 -13.26
C GLN A 278 2.75 50.41 -12.87
N SER A 279 3.65 51.37 -12.72
CA SER A 279 3.29 52.77 -12.39
C SER A 279 4.29 53.78 -12.96
N ARG A 280 4.32 53.91 -14.29
CA ARG A 280 4.76 55.12 -15.04
C ARG A 280 4.38 54.97 -16.51
N LEU A 281 3.26 55.59 -16.89
CA LEU A 281 2.88 55.83 -18.28
C LEU A 281 3.04 57.34 -18.55
N PRO A 282 4.00 57.78 -19.39
CA PRO A 282 3.83 59.04 -20.11
C PRO A 282 2.72 58.86 -21.15
N ALA A 283 1.92 59.90 -21.39
CA ALA A 283 0.85 59.84 -22.38
C ALA A 283 1.41 59.92 -23.82
N GLY A 284 0.92 59.07 -24.72
CA GLY A 284 1.17 59.16 -26.17
C GLY A 284 1.41 57.82 -26.87
N GLY A 285 0.86 57.68 -28.08
CA GLY A 285 1.31 56.67 -29.07
C GLY A 285 0.75 55.25 -28.93
N LEU A 286 -0.56 55.06 -29.15
CA LEU A 286 -1.19 53.72 -29.20
C LEU A 286 -0.66 52.84 -30.37
N GLY A 287 -0.06 53.44 -31.41
CA GLY A 287 0.26 52.76 -32.68
C GLY A 287 1.54 51.90 -32.72
N TYR A 288 2.48 52.03 -31.78
CA TYR A 288 3.86 51.50 -31.96
C TYR A 288 4.30 50.37 -31.00
N LYS A 289 3.38 49.69 -30.30
CA LYS A 289 3.74 48.56 -29.41
C LYS A 289 3.09 47.19 -29.68
N LEU A 290 2.22 47.04 -30.68
CA LEU A 290 1.69 45.71 -31.04
C LEU A 290 2.77 44.74 -31.57
N LYS A 291 3.82 45.24 -32.23
CA LYS A 291 4.85 44.39 -32.87
C LYS A 291 5.87 43.75 -31.91
N SER A 292 5.75 43.98 -30.60
CA SER A 292 6.65 43.43 -29.56
C SER A 292 5.96 42.53 -28.52
N ILE A 293 4.67 42.22 -28.72
CA ILE A 293 3.86 41.35 -27.84
C ILE A 293 3.74 39.92 -28.41
N ILE A 294 4.47 39.63 -29.50
CA ILE A 294 4.55 38.30 -30.12
C ILE A 294 5.47 37.37 -29.30
N MET A 295 5.00 36.92 -28.13
CA MET A 295 5.18 35.57 -27.54
C MET A 295 4.84 35.53 -26.05
N LYS A 296 3.90 34.64 -25.67
CA LYS A 296 3.45 34.31 -24.29
C LYS A 296 2.62 35.46 -23.66
N PRO A 297 1.34 35.19 -23.26
CA PRO A 297 1.06 34.11 -22.32
C PRO A 297 0.04 33.05 -22.78
N PHE A 298 -0.58 33.20 -23.95
CA PHE A 298 -1.74 32.38 -24.37
C PHE A 298 -1.45 30.86 -24.35
N THR A 299 -0.26 30.46 -24.81
CA THR A 299 0.21 29.06 -24.80
C THR A 299 0.28 28.43 -23.40
N LYS A 300 0.43 29.22 -22.32
CA LYS A 300 0.42 28.68 -20.95
C LYS A 300 -0.98 28.29 -20.48
N LYS A 301 -2.00 29.08 -20.84
CA LYS A 301 -3.40 28.72 -20.53
C LYS A 301 -3.83 27.52 -21.36
N LEU A 302 -3.47 27.49 -22.64
CA LEU A 302 -3.78 26.38 -23.54
C LEU A 302 -3.13 25.07 -23.08
N ALA A 303 -1.86 25.07 -22.69
CA ALA A 303 -1.19 23.87 -22.18
C ALA A 303 -1.82 23.32 -20.89
N ALA A 304 -2.23 24.19 -19.97
CA ALA A 304 -2.95 23.79 -18.76
C ALA A 304 -4.34 23.23 -19.06
N LEU A 305 -5.06 23.81 -20.04
CA LEU A 305 -6.37 23.34 -20.47
C LEU A 305 -6.31 21.98 -21.18
N ILE A 306 -5.29 21.76 -22.01
CA ILE A 306 -5.04 20.47 -22.69
C ILE A 306 -4.72 19.38 -21.67
N LEU A 307 -3.86 19.65 -20.68
CA LEU A 307 -3.56 18.74 -19.58
C LEU A 307 -4.80 18.37 -18.75
N LEU A 308 -5.76 19.30 -18.60
CA LEU A 308 -7.01 19.06 -17.89
C LEU A 308 -8.01 18.24 -18.75
N ALA A 309 -8.08 18.53 -20.05
CA ALA A 309 -8.97 17.83 -20.99
C ALA A 309 -8.54 16.39 -21.26
N SER A 310 -7.23 16.08 -21.20
CA SER A 310 -6.71 14.72 -21.37
C SER A 310 -6.97 13.77 -20.18
N MET A 311 -7.63 14.22 -19.11
CA MET A 311 -7.94 13.39 -17.94
C MET A 311 -9.29 12.65 -18.00
N ILE A 312 -10.03 12.79 -19.10
CA ILE A 312 -11.27 12.04 -19.34
C ILE A 312 -10.91 10.78 -20.13
N SER A 313 -11.08 9.61 -19.54
CA SER A 313 -10.92 8.29 -20.19
C SER A 313 -12.08 7.39 -19.81
N HIS A 314 -12.58 6.60 -20.77
CA HIS A 314 -13.70 5.67 -20.58
C HIS A 314 -13.24 4.30 -20.06
N GLU A 315 -14.18 3.54 -19.52
CA GLU A 315 -13.95 2.23 -18.93
C GLU A 315 -13.89 1.10 -19.98
N ALA A 316 -13.02 0.11 -19.76
CA ALA A 316 -12.99 -1.15 -20.49
C ALA A 316 -12.44 -2.26 -19.58
N LEU A 317 -13.06 -3.45 -19.61
CA LEU A 317 -13.04 -4.43 -18.52
C LEU A 317 -11.89 -5.48 -18.57
N ALA A 318 -11.82 -6.28 -17.49
CA ALA A 318 -11.26 -7.64 -17.40
C ALA A 318 -9.71 -7.89 -17.22
N PHE A 319 -9.20 -8.07 -15.96
CA PHE A 319 -8.92 -9.41 -15.35
C PHE A 319 -7.74 -10.21 -16.05
N CYS A 320 -6.63 -10.85 -15.56
CA CYS A 320 -5.86 -11.13 -14.28
C CYS A 320 -5.57 -12.61 -13.73
N GLY A 321 -4.87 -13.53 -14.47
CA GLY A 321 -4.44 -14.94 -14.07
C GLY A 321 -4.85 -16.19 -14.94
N PHE A 322 -3.97 -16.85 -15.73
CA PHE A 322 -4.34 -17.70 -16.92
C PHE A 322 -4.61 -19.21 -16.76
N TYR A 323 -5.63 -19.68 -17.49
CA TYR A 323 -5.99 -21.10 -17.70
C TYR A 323 -6.10 -21.45 -19.19
N VAL A 324 -5.94 -22.72 -19.54
CA VAL A 324 -6.10 -23.19 -20.93
C VAL A 324 -6.95 -24.46 -20.97
N SER A 325 -7.82 -24.58 -21.98
CA SER A 325 -8.85 -25.63 -22.15
C SER A 325 -8.72 -26.28 -23.53
N LYS A 326 -9.28 -27.48 -23.72
CA LYS A 326 -9.48 -28.07 -25.06
C LYS A 326 -10.93 -27.96 -25.51
N ALA A 327 -11.88 -28.22 -24.62
CA ALA A 327 -13.30 -27.90 -24.79
C ALA A 327 -13.56 -26.38 -24.85
N ASP A 328 -14.63 -26.00 -25.54
CA ASP A 328 -15.04 -24.60 -25.69
C ASP A 328 -15.66 -24.01 -24.42
N GLY A 329 -15.03 -22.94 -23.92
CA GLY A 329 -15.62 -21.89 -23.09
C GLY A 329 -16.55 -22.30 -21.93
N THR A 330 -16.02 -22.82 -20.82
CA THR A 330 -16.71 -22.72 -19.50
C THR A 330 -15.81 -22.84 -18.26
N LEU A 331 -14.48 -22.66 -18.39
CA LEU A 331 -13.58 -22.70 -17.23
C LEU A 331 -13.87 -21.53 -16.26
N LYS A 332 -14.22 -21.82 -15.01
CA LYS A 332 -14.52 -20.79 -14.00
C LYS A 332 -13.78 -21.04 -12.68
N ASN A 333 -12.92 -20.09 -12.32
CA ASN A 333 -12.44 -19.88 -10.96
C ASN A 333 -13.43 -18.96 -10.23
N LYS A 334 -13.53 -19.05 -8.89
CA LYS A 334 -14.26 -18.08 -8.08
C LYS A 334 -13.43 -17.45 -6.97
N THR A 335 -12.39 -18.14 -6.46
CA THR A 335 -11.49 -17.55 -5.45
C THR A 335 -10.09 -18.13 -5.54
N SER A 336 -9.11 -17.27 -5.80
CA SER A 336 -7.69 -17.61 -5.71
C SER A 336 -7.19 -17.47 -4.28
N GLN A 337 -6.38 -18.41 -3.78
CA GLN A 337 -5.68 -18.25 -2.51
C GLN A 337 -4.19 -18.50 -2.66
N VAL A 338 -3.37 -17.60 -2.11
CA VAL A 338 -1.91 -17.63 -2.25
C VAL A 338 -1.24 -17.45 -0.89
N ILE A 339 -0.27 -18.32 -0.57
CA ILE A 339 0.67 -18.09 0.54
C ILE A 339 1.96 -17.50 -0.06
N LEU A 340 2.47 -16.41 0.52
CA LEU A 340 3.60 -15.65 0.00
C LEU A 340 4.66 -15.41 1.09
N VAL A 341 5.64 -16.31 1.19
CA VAL A 341 6.71 -16.25 2.20
C VAL A 341 7.94 -15.55 1.62
N ARG A 342 8.54 -14.60 2.35
CA ARG A 342 9.72 -13.84 1.91
C ARG A 342 10.72 -13.59 3.03
N ASP A 343 11.97 -13.94 2.78
CA ASP A 343 13.15 -13.50 3.55
C ASP A 343 14.34 -13.26 2.60
N GLY A 344 15.06 -12.15 2.80
CA GLY A 344 16.09 -11.67 1.88
C GLY A 344 15.63 -11.62 0.41
N ASN A 345 16.29 -12.41 -0.43
CA ASN A 345 15.92 -12.63 -1.85
C ASN A 345 15.12 -13.91 -2.11
N ARG A 346 14.89 -14.76 -1.09
CA ARG A 346 14.23 -16.06 -1.24
C ARG A 346 12.73 -15.91 -1.03
N THR A 347 11.95 -16.39 -2.00
CA THR A 347 10.49 -16.43 -1.95
C THR A 347 10.03 -17.89 -1.95
N VAL A 348 8.96 -18.18 -1.20
CA VAL A 348 8.13 -19.37 -1.41
C VAL A 348 6.71 -18.91 -1.72
N ILE A 349 6.13 -19.42 -2.80
CA ILE A 349 4.74 -19.16 -3.18
C ILE A 349 3.99 -20.49 -3.16
N THR A 350 2.91 -20.58 -2.39
CA THR A 350 1.95 -21.70 -2.46
C THR A 350 0.67 -21.21 -3.10
N MET A 351 0.19 -21.87 -4.14
CA MET A 351 -1.02 -21.49 -4.89
C MET A 351 -2.11 -22.55 -4.73
N TYR A 352 -3.31 -22.11 -4.38
CA TYR A 352 -4.54 -22.89 -4.34
C TYR A 352 -5.63 -22.20 -5.19
N ASN A 353 -6.41 -22.98 -5.94
CA ASN A 353 -7.44 -22.51 -6.85
C ASN A 353 -8.67 -23.42 -6.75
N ASP A 354 -9.88 -22.84 -6.71
CA ASP A 354 -11.14 -23.58 -6.51
C ASP A 354 -11.75 -24.14 -7.82
N PHE A 355 -10.87 -24.66 -8.68
CA PHE A 355 -11.16 -25.01 -10.09
C PHE A 355 -12.44 -25.83 -10.28
N LYS A 356 -13.31 -25.35 -11.17
CA LYS A 356 -14.54 -26.00 -11.62
C LYS A 356 -14.52 -26.18 -13.14
N GLY A 357 -14.44 -27.45 -13.55
CA GLY A 357 -14.36 -27.91 -14.94
C GLY A 357 -13.87 -29.37 -14.99
N ASP A 358 -13.61 -29.90 -16.19
CA ASP A 358 -12.92 -31.19 -16.33
C ASP A 358 -11.40 -30.98 -16.17
N PHE A 359 -10.77 -31.82 -15.34
CA PHE A 359 -9.32 -31.80 -15.11
C PHE A 359 -8.50 -32.30 -16.32
N LYS A 360 -9.11 -33.07 -17.24
CA LYS A 360 -8.46 -33.62 -18.45
C LYS A 360 -7.92 -32.55 -19.39
N ASP A 361 -8.67 -31.46 -19.49
CA ASP A 361 -8.43 -30.36 -20.43
C ASP A 361 -7.60 -29.22 -19.83
N PHE A 362 -7.21 -29.34 -18.56
CA PHE A 362 -6.67 -28.23 -17.77
C PHE A 362 -5.14 -28.12 -17.83
N ALA A 363 -4.66 -26.91 -18.13
CA ALA A 363 -3.31 -26.47 -17.82
C ALA A 363 -3.30 -25.12 -17.08
N MET A 364 -2.47 -25.01 -16.05
CA MET A 364 -2.18 -23.78 -15.31
C MET A 364 -0.82 -23.23 -15.75
N VAL A 365 -0.75 -21.93 -16.07
CA VAL A 365 0.47 -21.27 -16.55
C VAL A 365 0.86 -20.14 -15.59
N VAL A 366 2.01 -20.28 -14.92
CA VAL A 366 2.47 -19.32 -13.91
C VAL A 366 3.80 -18.67 -14.35
N PRO A 367 3.88 -17.32 -14.43
CA PRO A 367 5.12 -16.61 -14.70
C PRO A 367 6.03 -16.64 -13.46
N VAL A 368 7.25 -17.15 -13.59
CA VAL A 368 8.23 -17.22 -12.49
C VAL A 368 9.51 -16.47 -12.88
N PRO A 369 10.22 -15.84 -11.93
CA PRO A 369 11.34 -14.95 -12.26
C PRO A 369 12.65 -15.70 -12.61
N VAL A 370 12.70 -17.02 -12.41
CA VAL A 370 13.85 -17.90 -12.65
C VAL A 370 13.35 -19.26 -13.16
N VAL A 371 14.25 -20.10 -13.68
CA VAL A 371 13.96 -21.52 -13.93
C VAL A 371 13.91 -22.25 -12.58
N LEU A 372 12.93 -23.14 -12.40
CA LEU A 372 12.77 -23.98 -11.19
C LEU A 372 13.36 -25.37 -11.43
N ASN A 373 13.86 -26.02 -10.38
CA ASN A 373 14.28 -27.43 -10.40
C ASN A 373 13.23 -28.32 -9.72
N LYS A 374 13.33 -29.65 -9.86
CA LYS A 374 12.39 -30.57 -9.18
C LYS A 374 12.35 -30.37 -7.66
N SER A 375 13.51 -30.09 -7.05
CA SER A 375 13.67 -29.78 -5.62
C SER A 375 12.99 -28.48 -5.18
N ASP A 376 12.68 -27.60 -6.12
CA ASP A 376 12.07 -26.31 -5.83
C ASP A 376 10.54 -26.36 -5.77
N ILE A 377 9.95 -27.48 -6.19
CA ILE A 377 8.51 -27.67 -6.29
C ILE A 377 8.06 -28.79 -5.36
N LYS A 378 7.04 -28.54 -4.54
CA LYS A 378 6.36 -29.57 -3.75
C LYS A 378 4.85 -29.36 -3.81
N VAL A 379 4.08 -30.44 -3.68
CA VAL A 379 2.66 -30.36 -3.35
C VAL A 379 2.53 -30.31 -1.83
N VAL A 380 1.57 -29.55 -1.30
CA VAL A 380 1.27 -29.47 0.14
C VAL A 380 -0.14 -29.93 0.46
N ASP A 381 -0.47 -30.05 1.73
CA ASP A 381 -1.85 -30.25 2.16
C ASP A 381 -2.70 -29.01 1.83
N GLN A 382 -4.00 -29.20 1.57
CA GLN A 382 -4.95 -28.08 1.47
C GLN A 382 -5.30 -27.51 2.85
N GLN A 383 -5.24 -28.33 3.91
CA GLN A 383 -5.66 -27.95 5.25
C GLN A 383 -4.92 -26.71 5.79
N ILE A 384 -3.68 -26.43 5.34
CA ILE A 384 -2.99 -25.19 5.70
C ILE A 384 -3.75 -23.92 5.29
N PHE A 385 -4.42 -23.91 4.14
CA PHE A 385 -5.25 -22.77 3.72
C PHE A 385 -6.48 -22.62 4.60
N ASN A 386 -7.07 -23.73 5.06
CA ASN A 386 -8.19 -23.71 6.00
C ASN A 386 -7.73 -23.21 7.38
N THR A 387 -6.63 -23.74 7.93
CA THR A 387 -6.02 -23.32 9.21
C THR A 387 -5.69 -21.83 9.18
N LEU A 388 -5.01 -21.35 8.14
CA LEU A 388 -4.69 -19.93 8.00
C LEU A 388 -5.97 -19.10 7.82
N ASN A 389 -6.96 -19.54 7.03
CA ASN A 389 -8.21 -18.80 6.86
C ASN A 389 -8.97 -18.66 8.18
N GLU A 390 -9.26 -19.76 8.87
CA GLU A 390 -10.03 -19.76 10.12
C GLU A 390 -9.34 -18.97 11.21
N TYR A 391 -8.00 -18.99 11.25
CA TYR A 391 -7.23 -18.19 12.17
C TYR A 391 -7.20 -16.69 11.82
N SER A 392 -7.19 -16.30 10.55
CA SER A 392 -6.97 -14.89 10.14
C SER A 392 -8.21 -14.16 9.61
N LYS A 393 -9.33 -14.85 9.38
CA LYS A 393 -10.55 -14.26 8.83
C LYS A 393 -11.09 -13.12 9.72
N PRO A 394 -11.79 -12.14 9.13
CA PRO A 394 -12.55 -11.13 9.87
C PRO A 394 -13.47 -11.76 10.90
N ARG A 395 -13.59 -11.14 12.08
CA ARG A 395 -14.28 -11.72 13.24
C ARG A 395 -15.47 -10.90 13.70
N LEU A 396 -16.47 -11.61 14.20
CA LEU A 396 -17.49 -11.07 15.08
C LEU A 396 -17.04 -11.28 16.54
N VAL A 397 -17.30 -10.30 17.40
CA VAL A 397 -16.90 -10.29 18.81
C VAL A 397 -18.15 -10.03 19.64
N GLU A 398 -18.41 -10.89 20.61
CA GLU A 398 -19.66 -10.90 21.35
C GLU A 398 -19.43 -10.47 22.80
N TYR A 399 -20.19 -9.47 23.23
CA TYR A 399 -20.33 -9.08 24.64
C TYR A 399 -21.77 -9.28 25.09
N TYR A 400 -21.98 -9.37 26.40
CA TYR A 400 -23.30 -9.53 27.02
C TYR A 400 -23.48 -8.42 28.05
N ASP A 401 -24.55 -7.63 27.92
CA ASP A 401 -24.93 -6.67 28.96
C ASP A 401 -25.45 -7.44 30.19
N GLN A 402 -24.97 -7.10 31.39
CA GLN A 402 -25.56 -7.62 32.64
C GLN A 402 -26.85 -6.85 32.97
N ASN A 403 -27.87 -7.54 33.51
CA ASN A 403 -29.09 -6.88 33.94
C ASN A 403 -28.79 -5.98 35.17
N PRO A 404 -28.99 -4.64 35.08
CA PRO A 404 -28.63 -3.70 36.14
C PRO A 404 -29.64 -3.68 37.31
N CYS A 405 -30.71 -4.45 37.25
CA CYS A 405 -31.68 -4.67 38.33
C CYS A 405 -31.42 -6.00 39.09
N MET A 406 -30.44 -6.81 38.67
CA MET A 406 -30.00 -7.99 39.40
C MET A 406 -28.85 -7.65 40.36
N ASP A 407 -28.99 -8.02 41.64
CA ASP A 407 -27.91 -7.91 42.61
C ASP A 407 -26.97 -9.12 42.50
N ASN A 408 -25.70 -8.86 42.19
CA ASN A 408 -24.69 -9.88 41.92
C ASN A 408 -24.12 -10.46 43.22
N GLY A 409 -24.93 -11.28 43.91
CA GLY A 409 -24.50 -12.09 45.04
C GLY A 409 -23.28 -12.95 44.69
N TYR A 410 -22.21 -12.84 45.51
CA TYR A 410 -20.92 -13.51 45.32
C TYR A 410 -21.04 -14.99 44.94
N TYR A 411 -20.52 -15.36 43.76
CA TYR A 411 -20.09 -16.74 43.49
C TYR A 411 -18.64 -16.79 43.06
N LYS A 412 -17.91 -17.75 43.64
CA LYS A 412 -16.46 -17.81 43.64
C LYS A 412 -16.01 -19.11 42.99
N GLN A 413 -15.44 -18.99 41.80
CA GLN A 413 -14.43 -19.88 41.20
C GLN A 413 -14.59 -21.40 41.41
N GLU A 414 -14.77 -22.13 40.31
CA GLU A 414 -14.09 -23.42 40.16
C GLU A 414 -13.49 -23.54 38.74
N ARG A 415 -12.27 -24.09 38.65
CA ARG A 415 -11.54 -24.32 37.39
C ARG A 415 -11.20 -25.80 37.30
N LEU A 416 -11.94 -26.55 36.48
CA LEU A 416 -11.64 -27.94 36.19
C LEU A 416 -10.49 -28.04 35.19
N SER A 417 -9.37 -28.65 35.60
CA SER A 417 -8.24 -28.96 34.72
C SER A 417 -8.38 -30.37 34.16
N GLY A 418 -8.58 -30.48 32.84
CA GLY A 418 -8.53 -31.76 32.12
C GLY A 418 -7.13 -32.03 31.54
N ALA A 419 -6.52 -33.14 31.92
CA ALA A 419 -5.26 -33.62 31.33
C ALA A 419 -5.54 -34.68 30.24
N ALA A 420 -4.73 -34.68 29.18
CA ALA A 420 -4.83 -35.66 28.09
C ALA A 420 -3.73 -36.74 28.19
N PRO A 421 -4.07 -38.05 28.14
CA PRO A 421 -3.08 -39.13 28.02
C PRO A 421 -2.47 -39.18 26.60
N GLY A 422 -1.19 -39.52 26.49
CA GLY A 422 -0.50 -39.72 25.21
C GLY A 422 -0.28 -41.19 24.85
N ILE A 423 -0.03 -41.47 23.55
CA ILE A 423 0.36 -42.79 23.02
C ILE A 423 1.53 -42.60 22.02
N ALA A 424 2.43 -43.59 21.90
CA ALA A 424 3.71 -43.49 21.21
C ALA A 424 3.73 -43.97 19.75
N LEU A 425 4.78 -43.62 19.01
CA LEU A 425 5.07 -44.05 17.63
C LEU A 425 5.74 -45.44 17.54
N LYS A 426 5.74 -46.02 16.33
CA LYS A 426 6.80 -46.94 15.84
C LYS A 426 6.94 -46.91 14.31
N ASP A 427 8.13 -47.26 13.83
CA ASP A 427 8.66 -47.00 12.48
C ASP A 427 8.44 -48.12 11.44
N LEU A 428 8.79 -47.84 10.16
CA LEU A 428 9.65 -48.70 9.31
C LEU A 428 10.08 -48.00 7.99
N ALA A 429 11.01 -48.58 7.21
CA ALA A 429 11.97 -47.80 6.39
C ALA A 429 12.22 -48.22 4.90
N ARG A 430 12.46 -47.18 4.06
CA ARG A 430 13.53 -46.98 3.03
C ARG A 430 13.96 -48.10 2.03
N SER A 431 13.97 -47.78 0.73
CA SER A 431 14.94 -48.30 -0.29
C SER A 431 15.11 -47.33 -1.51
N LYS A 432 15.99 -47.62 -2.50
CA LYS A 432 16.55 -46.64 -3.47
C LYS A 432 17.09 -47.27 -4.79
N ALA A 433 16.87 -46.63 -5.97
CA ALA A 433 17.65 -46.63 -7.25
C ALA A 433 16.90 -45.74 -8.30
N GLU A 434 17.43 -44.98 -9.28
CA GLU A 434 18.57 -45.07 -10.24
C GLU A 434 18.34 -46.02 -11.43
N ASP A 435 18.57 -45.67 -12.73
CA ASP A 435 19.05 -44.43 -13.40
C ASP A 435 18.68 -44.45 -14.94
N LYS A 436 18.87 -43.33 -15.66
CA LYS A 436 18.81 -43.14 -17.15
C LYS A 436 17.39 -43.18 -17.77
N GLY A 437 16.99 -42.37 -18.76
CA GLY A 437 17.62 -41.30 -19.55
C GLY A 437 16.95 -41.23 -20.94
N VAL A 438 17.03 -40.24 -21.85
CA VAL A 438 17.48 -38.82 -21.97
C VAL A 438 16.83 -38.34 -23.31
N LYS A 439 16.37 -37.11 -23.63
CA LYS A 439 16.50 -35.74 -23.09
C LYS A 439 15.19 -34.95 -23.23
N ILE A 440 14.83 -34.13 -22.24
CA ILE A 440 13.96 -32.92 -22.29
C ILE A 440 14.63 -31.91 -21.35
N GLU A 441 14.50 -30.57 -21.49
CA GLU A 441 15.16 -29.63 -20.55
C GLU A 441 14.72 -29.86 -19.10
N ALA A 442 13.41 -29.97 -18.83
CA ALA A 442 12.86 -30.62 -17.64
C ALA A 442 11.41 -31.08 -17.88
N ARG A 443 11.09 -32.30 -17.41
CA ARG A 443 9.72 -32.76 -17.15
C ARG A 443 9.73 -33.49 -15.82
N TYR A 444 8.83 -33.13 -14.91
CA TYR A 444 8.75 -33.74 -13.59
C TYR A 444 7.31 -34.17 -13.27
N ILE A 445 7.13 -35.38 -12.74
CA ILE A 445 5.91 -35.74 -12.02
C ILE A 445 6.12 -35.36 -10.55
N VAL A 446 5.21 -34.56 -9.99
CA VAL A 446 5.23 -34.12 -8.59
C VAL A 446 3.80 -34.16 -8.04
N GLY A 447 3.48 -35.17 -7.23
CA GLY A 447 2.11 -35.44 -6.80
C GLY A 447 1.22 -35.78 -8.02
N GLU A 448 0.06 -35.16 -8.10
CA GLU A 448 -0.93 -35.32 -9.17
C GLU A 448 -0.64 -34.50 -10.44
N TYR A 449 0.57 -33.95 -10.58
CA TYR A 449 0.90 -32.99 -11.63
C TYR A 449 2.04 -33.44 -12.54
N ASP A 450 1.79 -33.35 -13.85
CA ASP A 450 2.80 -33.34 -14.90
C ASP A 450 3.30 -31.89 -15.06
N ILE A 451 4.53 -31.64 -14.61
CA ILE A 451 5.15 -30.31 -14.65
C ILE A 451 6.07 -30.20 -15.87
N LEU A 452 5.86 -29.15 -16.66
CA LEU A 452 6.72 -28.75 -17.76
C LEU A 452 7.22 -27.33 -17.52
N ILE A 453 8.53 -27.13 -17.64
CA ILE A 453 9.17 -25.84 -17.42
C ILE A 453 9.66 -25.35 -18.77
N LEU A 454 8.99 -24.32 -19.30
CA LEU A 454 9.26 -23.84 -20.65
C LEU A 454 10.25 -22.68 -20.62
N SER A 455 11.35 -22.86 -21.34
CA SER A 455 12.38 -21.85 -21.57
C SER A 455 11.79 -20.69 -22.38
N ALA A 456 11.43 -19.60 -21.70
CA ALA A 456 10.93 -18.38 -22.36
C ALA A 456 12.08 -17.58 -23.01
N LYS A 457 12.78 -18.21 -23.97
CA LYS A 457 13.52 -17.52 -25.04
C LYS A 457 12.61 -17.22 -26.24
N GLU A 458 11.46 -17.89 -26.30
CA GLU A 458 10.54 -17.85 -27.43
C GLU A 458 9.11 -17.60 -26.93
N SER A 459 8.45 -16.60 -27.50
CA SER A 459 7.00 -16.41 -27.39
C SER A 459 6.24 -17.54 -28.09
N THR A 460 6.77 -17.96 -29.23
CA THR A 460 6.36 -19.18 -29.97
C THR A 460 6.44 -20.42 -29.08
N GLY A 461 7.52 -20.64 -28.34
CA GLY A 461 7.72 -21.89 -27.57
C GLY A 461 6.59 -22.27 -26.61
N LEU A 462 5.96 -21.30 -25.92
CA LEU A 462 4.78 -21.57 -25.09
C LEU A 462 3.50 -21.71 -25.95
N LYS A 463 3.32 -20.85 -26.95
CA LYS A 463 2.15 -20.84 -27.82
C LYS A 463 2.05 -22.13 -28.65
N THR A 464 3.11 -22.45 -29.39
CA THR A 464 3.31 -23.71 -30.10
C THR A 464 3.13 -24.91 -29.18
N TRP A 465 3.66 -24.91 -27.95
CA TRP A 465 3.41 -26.03 -27.02
C TRP A 465 1.93 -26.18 -26.66
N LEU A 466 1.21 -25.08 -26.44
CA LEU A 466 -0.23 -25.11 -26.17
C LEU A 466 -1.02 -25.60 -27.40
N ASP A 467 -0.74 -25.05 -28.57
CA ASP A 467 -1.37 -25.40 -29.85
C ASP A 467 -1.13 -26.89 -30.20
N GLU A 468 0.13 -27.37 -30.12
CA GLU A 468 0.53 -28.77 -30.35
C GLU A 468 -0.13 -29.76 -29.36
N ASN A 469 -0.37 -29.32 -28.12
CA ASN A 469 -1.06 -30.15 -27.13
C ASN A 469 -2.59 -29.98 -27.18
N GLY A 470 -3.12 -29.19 -28.12
CA GLY A 470 -4.55 -29.00 -28.37
C GLY A 470 -5.26 -28.10 -27.35
N TYR A 471 -4.54 -27.20 -26.68
CA TYR A 471 -5.11 -26.21 -25.76
C TYR A 471 -5.44 -24.90 -26.50
N LYS A 472 -6.71 -24.49 -26.50
CA LYS A 472 -7.17 -23.24 -27.12
C LYS A 472 -6.79 -22.04 -26.25
N ILE A 473 -6.08 -21.06 -26.83
CA ILE A 473 -5.69 -19.80 -26.17
C ILE A 473 -6.82 -18.75 -26.31
N PRO A 474 -7.45 -18.29 -25.22
CA PRO A 474 -8.40 -17.17 -25.24
C PRO A 474 -7.89 -15.88 -25.91
N ALA A 475 -8.81 -15.19 -26.58
CA ALA A 475 -8.53 -13.93 -27.26
C ALA A 475 -7.99 -12.88 -26.28
N GLY A 476 -6.88 -12.23 -26.64
CA GLY A 476 -6.19 -11.24 -25.79
C GLY A 476 -5.12 -11.83 -24.88
N ALA A 477 -5.01 -13.16 -24.71
CA ALA A 477 -3.95 -13.75 -23.87
C ALA A 477 -2.54 -13.46 -24.42
N ASP A 478 -2.35 -13.41 -25.74
CA ASP A 478 -1.07 -13.02 -26.38
C ASP A 478 -0.59 -11.62 -25.92
N GLU A 479 -1.51 -10.65 -25.82
CA GLU A 479 -1.24 -9.26 -25.38
C GLU A 479 -0.70 -9.23 -23.94
N VAL A 480 -1.14 -10.16 -23.09
CA VAL A 480 -0.74 -10.23 -21.69
C VAL A 480 0.48 -11.13 -21.50
N LEU A 481 0.67 -12.15 -22.33
CA LEU A 481 1.83 -13.06 -22.33
C LEU A 481 3.11 -12.37 -22.81
N GLU A 482 3.05 -11.64 -23.92
CA GLU A 482 4.22 -11.11 -24.61
C GLU A 482 5.08 -10.15 -23.74
N PRO A 483 4.51 -9.25 -22.92
CA PRO A 483 5.30 -8.40 -22.02
C PRO A 483 6.04 -9.16 -20.91
N TYR A 484 5.56 -10.35 -20.48
CA TYR A 484 6.30 -11.20 -19.54
C TYR A 484 7.51 -11.87 -20.20
N ILE A 485 7.36 -12.32 -21.44
CA ILE A 485 8.44 -12.89 -22.27
C ILE A 485 9.54 -11.84 -22.44
N LYS A 486 9.17 -10.63 -22.88
CA LYS A 486 10.08 -9.49 -23.01
C LYS A 486 10.69 -9.04 -21.67
N SER A 487 9.98 -9.26 -20.56
CA SER A 487 10.48 -9.03 -19.18
C SER A 487 11.36 -10.16 -18.62
N ASN A 488 11.69 -11.17 -19.45
CA ASN A 488 12.54 -12.31 -19.16
C ASN A 488 12.07 -13.17 -17.95
N LEU A 489 10.76 -13.27 -17.71
CA LEU A 489 10.22 -14.32 -16.84
C LEU A 489 10.31 -15.69 -17.56
N LYS A 490 10.01 -16.77 -16.85
CA LYS A 490 9.89 -18.14 -17.37
C LYS A 490 8.47 -18.66 -17.08
N PHE A 491 7.99 -19.64 -17.84
CA PHE A 491 6.66 -20.19 -17.63
C PHE A 491 6.74 -21.57 -16.99
N PHE A 492 6.21 -21.64 -15.78
CA PHE A 492 5.94 -22.87 -15.07
C PHE A 492 4.56 -23.36 -15.50
N VAL A 493 4.52 -24.44 -16.29
CA VAL A 493 3.29 -25.02 -16.82
C VAL A 493 2.97 -26.30 -16.04
N VAL A 494 1.75 -26.37 -15.53
CA VAL A 494 1.27 -27.50 -14.73
C VAL A 494 0.07 -28.11 -15.43
N LYS A 495 0.16 -29.40 -15.74
CA LYS A 495 -0.95 -30.23 -16.25
C LYS A 495 -1.35 -31.25 -15.18
N VAL A 496 -2.63 -31.59 -15.10
CA VAL A 496 -3.09 -32.67 -14.19
C VAL A 496 -2.78 -34.04 -14.79
N ASN A 497 -2.23 -34.94 -13.97
CA ASN A 497 -2.02 -36.34 -14.31
C ASN A 497 -3.20 -37.18 -13.78
N GLU A 498 -4.03 -37.69 -14.69
CA GLU A 498 -5.21 -38.50 -14.33
C GLU A 498 -4.89 -39.74 -13.47
N GLN A 499 -3.75 -40.40 -13.74
CA GLN A 499 -3.41 -41.66 -13.08
C GLN A 499 -3.03 -41.43 -11.62
N GLU A 500 -2.30 -40.35 -11.35
CA GLU A 500 -1.98 -39.93 -9.98
C GLU A 500 -3.20 -39.29 -9.28
N LYS A 501 -3.99 -38.45 -9.96
CA LYS A 501 -5.20 -37.82 -9.40
C LYS A 501 -6.23 -38.85 -8.90
N LYS A 502 -6.36 -40.00 -9.59
CA LYS A 502 -7.25 -41.11 -9.21
C LYS A 502 -6.81 -41.87 -7.95
N LYS A 503 -5.57 -41.71 -7.49
CA LYS A 503 -5.06 -42.29 -6.24
C LYS A 503 -5.37 -41.41 -5.01
N LEU A 504 -5.79 -40.16 -5.22
CA LEU A 504 -6.09 -39.21 -4.15
C LEU A 504 -7.58 -39.22 -3.81
N PRO A 505 -7.95 -39.24 -2.51
CA PRO A 505 -9.35 -39.14 -2.10
C PRO A 505 -9.93 -37.76 -2.45
N GLY A 506 -11.20 -37.73 -2.83
CA GLY A 506 -11.94 -36.50 -3.13
C GLY A 506 -11.65 -35.88 -4.51
N ASN A 507 -12.55 -35.00 -4.95
CA ASN A 507 -12.52 -34.40 -6.28
C ASN A 507 -11.85 -33.01 -6.31
N PHE A 508 -10.69 -32.88 -5.66
CA PHE A 508 -9.93 -31.63 -5.56
C PHE A 508 -8.46 -31.79 -5.97
N LEU A 509 -7.81 -30.65 -6.19
CA LEU A 509 -6.39 -30.51 -6.54
C LEU A 509 -5.63 -29.94 -5.35
N ARG A 510 -4.54 -30.57 -4.91
CA ARG A 510 -3.75 -30.09 -3.76
C ARG A 510 -2.90 -28.87 -4.13
N PRO A 511 -2.70 -27.89 -3.21
CA PRO A 511 -1.95 -26.68 -3.51
C PRO A 511 -0.51 -26.96 -3.94
N ILE A 512 -0.02 -26.17 -4.89
CA ILE A 512 1.34 -26.28 -5.43
C ILE A 512 2.21 -25.21 -4.79
N GLN A 513 3.32 -25.63 -4.18
CA GLN A 513 4.33 -24.75 -3.61
C GLN A 513 5.59 -24.74 -4.48
N ILE A 514 6.02 -23.53 -4.86
CA ILE A 514 7.28 -23.25 -5.55
C ILE A 514 8.18 -22.38 -4.68
N ARG A 515 9.50 -22.64 -4.68
CA ARG A 515 10.52 -21.75 -4.08
C ARG A 515 11.42 -21.17 -5.15
N PHE A 516 11.94 -19.97 -4.94
CA PHE A 516 12.99 -19.39 -5.81
C PHE A 516 13.77 -18.28 -5.09
N SER A 517 14.92 -17.91 -5.64
CA SER A 517 15.66 -16.71 -5.26
C SER A 517 15.56 -15.65 -6.36
N SER A 518 15.07 -14.46 -6.03
CA SER A 518 14.97 -13.33 -6.97
C SER A 518 14.82 -11.99 -6.23
N PRO A 519 15.41 -10.90 -6.74
CA PRO A 519 15.10 -9.56 -6.25
C PRO A 519 13.68 -9.10 -6.65
N LYS A 520 13.01 -9.75 -7.62
CA LYS A 520 11.60 -9.48 -7.93
C LYS A 520 10.73 -10.02 -6.79
N PHE A 521 10.04 -9.14 -6.07
CA PHE A 521 9.02 -9.51 -5.09
C PHE A 521 7.65 -9.04 -5.58
N MET A 522 6.94 -9.95 -6.24
CA MET A 522 5.67 -9.66 -6.93
C MET A 522 4.79 -10.91 -7.00
N LEU A 523 3.47 -10.73 -7.16
CA LEU A 523 2.58 -11.76 -7.68
C LEU A 523 2.21 -11.40 -9.13
N PRO A 524 2.46 -12.28 -10.11
CA PRO A 524 2.26 -12.02 -11.55
C PRO A 524 0.77 -12.15 -11.91
N ILE A 525 -0.07 -11.33 -11.26
CA ILE A 525 -1.51 -11.49 -11.33
C ILE A 525 -2.04 -11.28 -12.75
N ARG A 526 -1.49 -10.41 -13.61
CA ARG A 526 -2.14 -10.04 -14.87
C ARG A 526 -2.52 -11.20 -15.79
N LEU A 527 -1.81 -12.33 -15.75
CA LEU A 527 -1.56 -13.16 -16.93
C LEU A 527 -2.78 -13.50 -17.81
N GLY A 528 -3.86 -14.00 -17.23
CA GLY A 528 -5.00 -14.38 -18.08
C GLY A 528 -6.25 -14.86 -17.38
N MET A 529 -6.74 -14.15 -16.39
CA MET A 529 -8.17 -14.16 -16.21
C MET A 529 -8.78 -13.07 -17.11
N ALA A 530 -8.05 -12.76 -18.21
CA ALA A 530 -8.59 -12.65 -19.57
C ALA A 530 -9.59 -13.78 -19.95
N ASN A 531 -9.89 -14.68 -19.02
CA ASN A 531 -10.62 -15.93 -19.12
C ASN A 531 -11.90 -16.00 -18.26
N ALA A 532 -12.35 -14.94 -17.56
CA ALA A 532 -13.70 -14.96 -16.98
C ALA A 532 -14.32 -13.57 -16.72
N ASP A 533 -15.35 -13.54 -15.87
CA ASP A 533 -16.55 -12.75 -16.12
C ASP A 533 -16.73 -11.60 -15.10
N GLY A 534 -15.73 -10.73 -14.93
CA GLY A 534 -15.85 -9.49 -14.14
C GLY A 534 -14.76 -9.26 -13.10
N ASP A 535 -15.17 -8.98 -11.85
CA ASP A 535 -14.29 -8.80 -10.69
C ASP A 535 -14.09 -10.14 -9.96
N GLN A 536 -12.89 -10.41 -9.44
CA GLN A 536 -12.68 -11.54 -8.49
C GLN A 536 -11.72 -11.22 -7.36
N ASP A 537 -11.74 -12.12 -6.39
CA ASP A 537 -11.11 -12.03 -5.10
C ASP A 537 -9.89 -12.96 -5.00
N MET A 538 -8.81 -12.42 -4.47
CA MET A 538 -7.62 -13.17 -4.07
C MET A 538 -7.28 -12.89 -2.61
N LEU A 539 -7.12 -13.96 -1.83
CA LEU A 539 -6.55 -13.91 -0.49
C LEU A 539 -5.05 -14.20 -0.56
N VAL A 540 -4.25 -13.33 0.05
CA VAL A 540 -2.78 -13.45 0.13
C VAL A 540 -2.36 -13.56 1.59
N TYR A 541 -1.87 -14.73 1.98
CA TYR A 541 -1.30 -15.03 3.29
C TYR A 541 0.22 -14.83 3.24
N ALA A 542 0.69 -13.63 3.57
CA ALA A 542 2.08 -13.24 3.42
C ALA A 542 2.87 -13.39 4.74
N PHE A 543 4.10 -13.91 4.66
CA PHE A 543 4.96 -14.19 5.83
C PHE A 543 6.37 -13.62 5.68
N SER A 544 6.91 -13.00 6.73
CA SER A 544 8.31 -12.52 6.79
C SER A 544 8.93 -12.66 8.18
N LYS A 545 10.25 -12.51 8.30
CA LYS A 545 10.95 -12.39 9.60
C LYS A 545 10.77 -11.04 10.30
N LYS A 546 10.50 -9.96 9.54
CA LYS A 546 10.68 -8.57 10.01
C LYS A 546 9.40 -7.84 10.39
N GLY A 547 8.30 -8.15 9.74
CA GLY A 547 7.08 -7.35 9.84
C GLY A 547 6.13 -7.55 8.67
N ARG A 548 5.21 -6.60 8.50
CA ARG A 548 4.19 -6.60 7.45
C ARG A 548 4.79 -6.69 6.05
N ILE A 549 4.05 -7.32 5.15
CA ILE A 549 4.28 -7.25 3.71
C ILE A 549 3.26 -6.27 3.11
N GLU A 550 3.77 -5.20 2.51
CA GLU A 550 2.96 -4.10 1.94
C GLU A 550 3.00 -4.10 0.41
N SER A 551 1.90 -3.68 -0.24
CA SER A 551 1.96 -3.30 -1.65
C SER A 551 2.71 -1.98 -1.85
N THR A 552 3.54 -1.94 -2.90
CA THR A 552 4.38 -0.77 -3.25
C THR A 552 3.78 0.07 -4.37
N ASN A 553 3.00 -0.56 -5.26
CA ASN A 553 2.38 0.08 -6.42
C ASN A 553 0.86 0.23 -6.33
N TYR A 554 0.20 -0.41 -5.37
CA TYR A 554 -1.21 -0.17 -5.03
C TYR A 554 -1.34 0.37 -3.61
N ARG A 555 -2.39 1.16 -3.36
CA ARG A 555 -2.64 1.69 -2.02
C ARG A 555 -3.15 0.56 -1.14
N GLN A 556 -2.48 0.32 -0.02
CA GLN A 556 -2.99 -0.57 1.02
C GLN A 556 -3.94 0.20 1.94
N VAL A 557 -5.05 -0.43 2.32
CA VAL A 557 -6.08 0.17 3.16
C VAL A 557 -6.46 -0.79 4.29
N SER A 558 -6.38 -0.33 5.53
CA SER A 558 -6.89 -1.02 6.71
C SER A 558 -8.41 -1.14 6.62
N LEU A 559 -8.97 -2.33 6.84
CA LEU A 559 -10.43 -2.47 6.98
C LEU A 559 -10.93 -1.76 8.26
N PRO A 560 -12.18 -1.25 8.25
CA PRO A 560 -12.81 -0.80 9.48
C PRO A 560 -12.80 -1.90 10.55
N THR A 561 -12.39 -1.55 11.78
CA THR A 561 -12.29 -2.51 12.90
C THR A 561 -12.67 -1.84 14.22
N GLY A 562 -13.02 -2.66 15.22
CA GLY A 562 -13.50 -2.20 16.53
C GLY A 562 -14.82 -1.43 16.46
N LYS A 563 -15.69 -1.77 15.51
CA LYS A 563 -16.97 -1.08 15.29
C LYS A 563 -18.13 -1.88 15.88
N ASN A 564 -18.98 -1.21 16.66
CA ASN A 564 -20.24 -1.76 17.14
C ASN A 564 -21.24 -1.85 15.98
N ILE A 565 -21.91 -2.98 15.84
CA ILE A 565 -22.90 -3.25 14.79
C ILE A 565 -24.13 -3.96 15.38
N PRO A 566 -25.29 -3.97 14.70
CA PRO A 566 -26.52 -4.55 15.24
C PRO A 566 -26.42 -6.05 15.47
N LEU A 567 -27.03 -6.54 16.56
CA LEU A 567 -26.99 -7.95 16.97
C LEU A 567 -27.42 -8.91 15.85
N PHE A 568 -28.49 -8.59 15.12
CA PHE A 568 -29.03 -9.44 14.05
C PHE A 568 -28.03 -9.78 12.93
N VAL A 569 -26.93 -9.03 12.81
CA VAL A 569 -25.85 -9.33 11.86
C VAL A 569 -25.19 -10.68 12.17
N GLN A 570 -25.24 -11.17 13.41
CA GLN A 570 -24.74 -12.49 13.81
C GLN A 570 -25.23 -13.61 12.89
N ASN A 571 -26.53 -13.58 12.55
CA ASN A 571 -27.20 -14.59 11.73
C ASN A 571 -26.76 -14.56 10.26
N ASN A 572 -26.15 -13.48 9.78
CA ASN A 572 -25.66 -13.35 8.40
C ASN A 572 -24.39 -12.49 8.27
N PHE A 573 -23.39 -12.77 9.12
CA PHE A 573 -22.13 -12.02 9.14
C PHE A 573 -21.37 -12.09 7.80
N GLY A 574 -21.55 -13.16 7.02
CA GLY A 574 -20.99 -13.29 5.68
C GLY A 574 -21.53 -12.23 4.70
N ASN A 575 -22.84 -11.97 4.70
CA ASN A 575 -23.44 -10.91 3.88
C ASN A 575 -23.02 -9.52 4.38
N PHE A 576 -22.94 -9.31 5.70
CA PHE A 576 -22.39 -8.06 6.26
C PHE A 576 -20.98 -7.79 5.76
N TYR A 577 -20.11 -8.80 5.85
CA TYR A 577 -18.73 -8.65 5.41
C TYR A 577 -18.62 -8.42 3.90
N ALA A 578 -19.43 -9.11 3.09
CA ALA A 578 -19.46 -8.93 1.64
C ALA A 578 -19.90 -7.51 1.22
N ASN A 579 -20.95 -6.95 1.83
CA ASN A 579 -21.40 -5.58 1.55
C ASN A 579 -20.39 -4.55 2.06
N LEU A 580 -19.81 -4.76 3.24
CA LEU A 580 -18.77 -3.89 3.80
C LEU A 580 -17.53 -3.82 2.88
N PHE A 581 -17.05 -4.99 2.46
CA PHE A 581 -15.90 -5.08 1.56
C PHE A 581 -16.21 -4.42 0.21
N GLN A 582 -17.39 -4.66 -0.39
CA GLN A 582 -17.79 -4.00 -1.63
C GLN A 582 -17.87 -2.47 -1.48
N HIS A 583 -18.53 -1.97 -0.43
CA HIS A 583 -18.68 -0.53 -0.20
C HIS A 583 -17.34 0.17 0.03
N GLN A 584 -16.44 -0.47 0.80
CA GLN A 584 -15.05 -0.02 0.98
C GLN A 584 -14.30 -0.02 -0.37
N TRP A 585 -14.44 -1.05 -1.20
CA TRP A 585 -13.75 -1.16 -2.49
C TRP A 585 -14.19 -0.08 -3.49
N ASP A 586 -15.50 0.18 -3.58
CA ASP A 586 -16.05 1.27 -4.40
C ASP A 586 -15.59 2.65 -3.88
N ARG A 587 -15.73 2.92 -2.57
CA ARG A 587 -15.40 4.24 -1.98
C ARG A 587 -13.92 4.60 -2.12
N GLU A 588 -13.03 3.61 -1.98
CA GLU A 588 -11.58 3.83 -2.05
C GLU A 588 -11.01 3.79 -3.49
N GLY A 589 -11.87 3.68 -4.51
CA GLY A 589 -11.49 3.80 -5.91
C GLY A 589 -10.93 2.53 -6.56
N LYS A 590 -11.26 1.34 -6.03
CA LYS A 590 -11.01 -0.01 -6.58
C LYS A 590 -9.56 -0.48 -6.73
N ALA A 591 -8.61 0.41 -7.01
CA ALA A 591 -7.19 0.11 -7.19
C ALA A 591 -6.43 -0.02 -5.84
N ILE A 592 -6.95 -0.87 -4.94
CA ILE A 592 -6.47 -0.99 -3.56
C ILE A 592 -6.28 -2.45 -3.09
N THR A 593 -5.37 -2.67 -2.15
CA THR A 593 -5.22 -3.92 -1.41
C THR A 593 -5.76 -3.74 0.01
N MET A 594 -6.67 -4.62 0.47
CA MET A 594 -7.25 -4.51 1.80
C MET A 594 -6.48 -5.36 2.81
N LEU A 595 -6.20 -4.81 3.99
CA LEU A 595 -5.60 -5.53 5.11
C LEU A 595 -6.71 -6.13 6.00
N GLU A 596 -6.74 -7.46 6.16
CA GLU A 596 -7.70 -8.15 7.04
C GLU A 596 -7.07 -8.57 8.39
N TYR A 597 -5.77 -8.89 8.41
CA TYR A 597 -5.03 -9.31 9.61
C TYR A 597 -3.53 -9.02 9.48
N ALA A 598 -2.88 -8.64 10.57
CA ALA A 598 -1.43 -8.55 10.70
C ALA A 598 -1.01 -8.88 12.14
N TRP A 599 -0.11 -9.84 12.35
CA TRP A 599 0.43 -10.14 13.69
C TRP A 599 1.73 -10.94 13.59
N ASP A 600 2.65 -10.71 14.53
CA ASP A 600 3.72 -11.66 14.85
C ASP A 600 3.11 -12.98 15.38
N VAL A 601 3.21 -14.07 14.63
CA VAL A 601 2.76 -15.43 14.97
C VAL A 601 3.93 -16.40 15.25
N SER A 602 5.06 -15.87 15.74
CA SER A 602 6.24 -16.65 16.12
C SER A 602 5.90 -17.88 16.98
N PRO A 603 6.50 -19.07 16.73
CA PRO A 603 6.24 -20.28 17.50
C PRO A 603 6.43 -20.19 19.03
N LYS A 604 7.16 -19.19 19.53
CA LYS A 604 7.34 -18.92 20.97
C LYS A 604 6.18 -18.13 21.60
N ASN A 605 5.28 -17.56 20.79
CA ASN A 605 4.30 -16.55 21.21
C ASN A 605 3.05 -16.60 20.29
N TYR A 606 2.58 -17.82 20.00
CA TYR A 606 1.73 -18.13 18.84
C TYR A 606 0.23 -17.82 19.01
N VAL A 607 -0.27 -17.66 20.24
CA VAL A 607 -1.69 -17.35 20.52
C VAL A 607 -1.94 -15.84 20.35
N LYS A 608 -2.35 -15.43 19.14
CA LYS A 608 -2.35 -14.02 18.69
C LYS A 608 -3.67 -13.63 18.06
N CYS A 609 -4.68 -13.60 18.92
CA CYS A 609 -6.07 -13.37 18.58
C CYS A 609 -6.82 -12.77 19.78
N ASP A 610 -7.80 -11.91 19.51
CA ASP A 610 -8.61 -11.28 20.56
C ASP A 610 -10.05 -11.00 20.05
N PRO A 611 -11.03 -11.86 20.34
CA PRO A 611 -10.96 -13.14 21.09
C PRO A 611 -10.49 -14.31 20.20
N CYS A 612 -9.88 -15.34 20.79
CA CYS A 612 -9.42 -16.54 20.07
C CYS A 612 -10.55 -17.57 19.81
N VAL A 613 -11.11 -17.56 18.60
CA VAL A 613 -12.17 -18.51 18.16
C VAL A 613 -11.68 -19.70 17.34
N ALA A 614 -10.38 -19.76 17.03
CA ALA A 614 -9.76 -20.82 16.22
C ALA A 614 -8.32 -21.08 16.67
N THR A 615 -7.85 -22.32 16.50
CA THR A 615 -6.48 -22.73 16.83
C THR A 615 -5.46 -21.95 16.00
N ALA A 616 -4.40 -21.46 16.66
CA ALA A 616 -3.28 -20.82 15.99
C ALA A 616 -2.45 -21.83 15.18
N PRO A 617 -1.83 -21.41 14.06
CA PRO A 617 -1.00 -22.30 13.24
C PRO A 617 0.20 -22.81 14.04
N SER A 618 0.43 -24.12 14.03
CA SER A 618 1.60 -24.74 14.66
C SER A 618 2.89 -24.45 13.87
N THR A 619 4.04 -24.75 14.47
CA THR A 619 5.33 -24.74 13.76
C THR A 619 5.29 -25.58 12.48
N GLN A 620 4.60 -26.73 12.50
CA GLN A 620 4.46 -27.60 11.33
C GLN A 620 3.57 -26.98 10.26
N ASP A 621 2.48 -26.31 10.63
CA ASP A 621 1.62 -25.55 9.70
C ASP A 621 2.42 -24.45 8.99
N LEU A 622 3.21 -23.67 9.73
CA LEU A 622 4.06 -22.63 9.18
C LEU A 622 5.14 -23.19 8.23
N VAL A 623 5.75 -24.35 8.56
CA VAL A 623 6.68 -25.05 7.65
C VAL A 623 5.98 -25.60 6.40
N GLN A 624 4.74 -26.08 6.52
CA GLN A 624 3.93 -26.47 5.36
C GLN A 624 3.65 -25.26 4.46
N ALA A 625 3.18 -24.16 5.03
CA ALA A 625 2.89 -22.88 4.36
C ALA A 625 4.09 -22.35 3.55
N GLY A 626 5.31 -22.63 4.02
CA GLY A 626 6.56 -22.35 3.31
C GLY A 626 7.61 -21.61 4.15
N VAL A 627 7.35 -21.37 5.43
CA VAL A 627 8.26 -20.68 6.37
C VAL A 627 9.45 -21.61 6.67
N TRP A 628 10.49 -21.53 5.85
CA TRP A 628 11.60 -22.51 5.90
C TRP A 628 12.58 -22.26 7.05
N TRP A 629 12.69 -21.02 7.55
CA TRP A 629 13.70 -20.66 8.57
C TRP A 629 13.38 -21.13 9.99
N ILE A 630 12.20 -21.69 10.22
CA ILE A 630 11.82 -22.36 11.48
C ILE A 630 11.89 -23.89 11.38
N ASN A 631 12.20 -24.44 10.19
CA ASN A 631 12.34 -25.88 9.98
C ASN A 631 13.70 -26.35 10.48
N ARG A 632 13.76 -26.77 11.75
CA ARG A 632 14.94 -27.43 12.33
C ARG A 632 15.00 -28.88 11.90
N ASP A 633 16.14 -29.28 11.32
CA ASP A 633 16.56 -30.67 11.37
C ASP A 633 17.16 -30.92 12.77
N TRP A 634 16.73 -32.00 13.43
CA TRP A 634 17.23 -32.38 14.76
C TRP A 634 18.17 -33.60 14.69
N THR A 635 18.53 -34.03 13.47
CA THR A 635 19.48 -35.11 13.21
C THR A 635 20.86 -34.62 12.77
N ASP A 636 20.97 -33.36 12.34
CA ASP A 636 22.25 -32.69 12.07
C ASP A 636 22.63 -31.76 13.23
N TYR A 637 23.73 -32.06 13.91
CA TYR A 637 24.24 -31.27 15.04
C TYR A 637 25.26 -30.20 14.62
N SER A 638 25.59 -30.07 13.34
CA SER A 638 26.53 -29.03 12.87
C SER A 638 25.97 -27.61 13.03
N ASP A 639 24.65 -27.44 12.92
CA ASP A 639 23.93 -26.18 13.16
C ASP A 639 23.71 -25.87 14.66
N VAL A 640 24.24 -26.66 15.60
CA VAL A 640 24.00 -26.47 17.05
C VAL A 640 25.02 -25.53 17.70
N GLY A 641 26.02 -25.04 16.96
CA GLY A 641 27.11 -24.18 17.47
C GLY A 641 27.39 -22.86 16.74
N ASN A 642 26.64 -22.50 15.68
CA ASN A 642 26.88 -21.27 14.91
C ASN A 642 26.12 -20.06 15.46
N GLU A 643 26.67 -19.40 16.49
CA GLU A 643 26.05 -18.21 17.10
C GLU A 643 25.91 -16.99 16.15
N ASP A 644 26.53 -17.05 14.95
CA ASP A 644 26.56 -15.96 13.95
C ASP A 644 25.36 -15.94 12.97
N GLU A 645 24.52 -16.98 12.87
CA GLU A 645 23.24 -16.86 12.14
C GLU A 645 22.13 -16.33 13.07
N ASP A 646 21.42 -15.30 12.61
CA ASP A 646 20.28 -14.70 13.31
C ASP A 646 19.12 -15.70 13.46
N TYR A 647 19.17 -16.52 14.52
CA TYR A 647 18.16 -17.50 14.96
C TYR A 647 16.86 -16.86 15.47
N SER A 648 16.51 -15.70 14.91
CA SER A 648 15.17 -15.13 14.89
C SER A 648 14.16 -16.17 14.38
N SER A 649 13.49 -16.82 15.33
CA SER A 649 12.31 -17.65 15.11
C SER A 649 11.09 -16.82 14.73
N ASN A 650 11.29 -15.59 14.25
CA ASN A 650 10.23 -14.61 14.05
C ASN A 650 9.44 -14.94 12.79
N VAL A 651 8.12 -14.89 12.91
CA VAL A 651 7.20 -15.18 11.81
C VAL A 651 6.06 -14.16 11.86
N PHE A 652 6.25 -13.03 11.18
CA PHE A 652 5.19 -12.04 11.03
C PHE A 652 4.26 -12.44 9.88
N PHE A 653 2.96 -12.52 10.16
CA PHE A 653 1.91 -12.93 9.24
C PHE A 653 1.04 -11.71 8.88
N THR A 654 0.84 -11.48 7.58
CA THR A 654 -0.05 -10.45 7.02
C THR A 654 -1.07 -11.13 6.10
N ARG A 655 -2.35 -10.81 6.24
CA ARG A 655 -3.42 -11.24 5.32
C ARG A 655 -3.94 -10.05 4.54
N LEU A 656 -3.73 -10.10 3.23
CA LEU A 656 -4.30 -9.14 2.29
C LEU A 656 -5.44 -9.79 1.50
N HIS A 657 -6.48 -9.01 1.21
CA HIS A 657 -7.55 -9.39 0.31
C HIS A 657 -7.60 -8.36 -0.83
N VAL A 658 -7.57 -8.85 -2.06
CA VAL A 658 -7.49 -8.02 -3.27
C VAL A 658 -8.64 -8.39 -4.19
N ARG A 659 -9.53 -7.44 -4.48
CA ARG A 659 -10.54 -7.54 -5.54
C ARG A 659 -10.04 -6.82 -6.78
N TYR A 660 -9.88 -7.55 -7.87
CA TYR A 660 -9.12 -7.10 -9.05
C TYR A 660 -9.85 -7.23 -10.39
N ASN A 661 -9.59 -6.28 -11.29
CA ASN A 661 -9.97 -6.26 -12.72
C ASN A 661 -8.90 -5.48 -13.54
N ARG A 662 -9.06 -5.35 -14.87
CA ARG A 662 -8.04 -4.72 -15.76
C ARG A 662 -7.84 -3.26 -15.40
N ASN A 663 -8.97 -2.60 -15.17
CA ASN A 663 -9.16 -1.17 -15.03
C ASN A 663 -8.47 -0.68 -13.75
N SER A 664 -8.66 -1.43 -12.66
CA SER A 664 -8.07 -1.12 -11.35
C SER A 664 -6.69 -1.74 -11.14
N PHE A 665 -6.36 -2.85 -11.82
CA PHE A 665 -5.05 -3.51 -11.75
C PHE A 665 -4.35 -3.63 -13.12
N PRO A 666 -3.95 -2.50 -13.74
CA PRO A 666 -3.15 -2.50 -14.97
C PRO A 666 -1.70 -2.99 -14.75
N GLN A 667 -1.29 -3.30 -13.51
CA GLN A 667 0.00 -3.89 -13.18
C GLN A 667 -0.15 -5.10 -12.26
N ASP A 668 0.89 -5.92 -12.23
CA ASP A 668 1.08 -6.93 -11.21
C ASP A 668 1.28 -6.30 -9.81
N LEU A 669 0.88 -7.02 -8.77
CA LEU A 669 1.12 -6.61 -7.38
C LEU A 669 2.63 -6.69 -7.08
N MET A 670 3.26 -5.55 -6.80
CA MET A 670 4.66 -5.48 -6.36
C MET A 670 4.73 -5.23 -4.85
N PHE A 671 5.47 -6.05 -4.12
CA PHE A 671 5.50 -6.04 -2.66
C PHE A 671 6.83 -5.54 -2.08
N GLN A 672 6.80 -5.11 -0.83
CA GLN A 672 7.97 -4.92 0.02
C GLN A 672 7.75 -5.58 1.39
N VAL A 673 8.82 -6.07 2.01
CA VAL A 673 8.83 -6.40 3.44
C VAL A 673 9.14 -5.12 4.20
N THR A 674 8.36 -4.80 5.23
CA THR A 674 8.57 -3.65 6.10
C THR A 674 8.93 -4.10 7.52
N PRO A 675 9.53 -3.24 8.35
CA PRO A 675 9.71 -3.49 9.77
C PRO A 675 8.43 -3.14 10.57
N ASN A 676 7.27 -2.96 9.92
CA ASN A 676 6.03 -2.70 10.64
C ASN A 676 5.60 -3.97 11.40
N THR A 677 5.62 -3.89 12.73
CA THR A 677 5.21 -4.98 13.63
C THR A 677 3.91 -4.68 14.38
N GLU A 678 3.18 -3.63 13.99
CA GLU A 678 1.88 -3.30 14.56
C GLU A 678 0.88 -4.43 14.30
N ASN A 679 0.10 -4.78 15.32
CA ASN A 679 -0.92 -5.81 15.22
C ASN A 679 -2.23 -5.21 14.67
N PHE A 680 -2.91 -5.95 13.80
CA PHE A 680 -4.19 -5.58 13.20
C PHE A 680 -5.07 -6.82 13.03
N GLN A 681 -6.37 -6.67 13.27
CA GLN A 681 -7.37 -7.69 12.98
C GLN A 681 -8.68 -7.00 12.64
N ALA A 682 -9.30 -7.34 11.51
CA ALA A 682 -10.66 -6.90 11.18
C ALA A 682 -11.64 -7.58 12.15
N ARG A 683 -12.19 -6.82 13.09
CA ARG A 683 -13.15 -7.30 14.09
C ARG A 683 -14.31 -6.33 14.27
N TYR A 684 -15.51 -6.88 14.39
CA TYR A 684 -16.76 -6.14 14.56
C TYR A 684 -17.44 -6.62 15.83
N VAL A 685 -18.12 -5.73 16.53
CA VAL A 685 -18.62 -5.96 17.88
C VAL A 685 -20.14 -6.00 17.87
N ILE A 686 -20.72 -7.07 18.39
CA ILE A 686 -22.12 -7.13 18.80
C ILE A 686 -22.21 -7.17 20.32
N THR A 687 -23.32 -6.70 20.86
CA THR A 687 -23.60 -6.79 22.30
C THR A 687 -25.01 -7.30 22.49
N HIS A 688 -25.11 -8.52 23.00
CA HIS A 688 -26.35 -9.12 23.44
C HIS A 688 -26.96 -8.23 24.54
N PRO A 689 -28.25 -7.84 24.41
CA PRO A 689 -28.92 -7.05 25.43
C PRO A 689 -29.04 -7.86 26.73
N ALA A 690 -29.19 -7.16 27.84
CA ALA A 690 -29.57 -7.81 29.09
C ALA A 690 -30.97 -8.41 28.93
N THR A 691 -31.27 -9.41 29.75
CA THR A 691 -32.58 -10.09 29.79
C THR A 691 -33.17 -10.03 31.20
N GLY A 692 -34.50 -10.19 31.32
CA GLY A 692 -35.21 -10.10 32.61
C GLY A 692 -35.87 -8.74 32.85
N ASP A 693 -36.09 -8.38 34.12
CA ASP A 693 -36.82 -7.16 34.48
C ASP A 693 -35.93 -5.89 34.41
N PHE A 694 -36.56 -4.76 34.05
CA PHE A 694 -35.97 -3.43 33.96
C PHE A 694 -36.77 -2.35 34.72
N THR A 695 -37.75 -2.73 35.56
CA THR A 695 -38.58 -1.76 36.33
C THR A 695 -37.78 -0.86 37.29
N CYS A 696 -36.59 -1.29 37.73
CA CYS A 696 -35.72 -0.48 38.58
C CYS A 696 -35.14 0.73 37.81
N ASP A 697 -34.75 1.79 38.51
CA ASP A 697 -34.28 3.03 37.85
C ASP A 697 -32.96 2.85 37.06
N ALA A 698 -32.14 1.87 37.46
CA ALA A 698 -30.97 1.47 36.68
C ALA A 698 -31.36 0.76 35.36
N GLY A 699 -32.44 -0.04 35.36
CA GLY A 699 -33.03 -0.66 34.17
C GLY A 699 -33.62 0.36 33.21
N LYS A 700 -34.42 1.31 33.71
CA LYS A 700 -34.94 2.44 32.91
C LYS A 700 -33.81 3.26 32.25
N LYS A 701 -32.73 3.50 32.99
CA LYS A 701 -31.53 4.18 32.48
C LYS A 701 -30.82 3.32 31.41
N TYR A 702 -30.68 2.02 31.64
CA TYR A 702 -30.11 1.07 30.69
C TYR A 702 -30.89 1.05 29.37
N LEU A 703 -32.23 0.92 29.40
CA LEU A 703 -33.07 0.92 28.19
C LEU A 703 -32.89 2.20 27.35
N LYS A 704 -32.76 3.36 27.99
CA LYS A 704 -32.45 4.62 27.30
C LYS A 704 -31.07 4.61 26.64
N THR A 705 -30.06 4.06 27.31
CA THR A 705 -28.71 3.88 26.75
C THR A 705 -28.70 2.84 25.63
N LEU A 706 -29.46 1.74 25.76
CA LEU A 706 -29.61 0.70 24.75
C LEU A 706 -30.23 1.25 23.47
N LYS A 707 -31.30 2.06 23.56
CA LYS A 707 -31.89 2.72 22.38
C LYS A 707 -30.90 3.66 21.68
N GLN A 708 -30.05 4.37 22.41
CA GLN A 708 -28.98 5.17 21.79
C GLN A 708 -27.92 4.29 21.14
N ARG A 709 -27.39 3.28 21.85
CA ARG A 709 -26.37 2.36 21.34
C ARG A 709 -26.83 1.68 20.04
N ARG A 710 -28.09 1.22 20.00
CA ARG A 710 -28.72 0.63 18.81
C ARG A 710 -28.97 1.62 17.68
N THR A 711 -29.17 2.91 17.98
CA THR A 711 -29.19 3.98 16.96
C THR A 711 -27.79 4.12 16.34
N ASP A 712 -26.75 4.19 17.17
CA ASP A 712 -25.36 4.31 16.74
C ASP A 712 -24.88 3.08 15.96
N GLU A 713 -25.26 1.86 16.39
CA GLU A 713 -25.05 0.59 15.69
C GLU A 713 -25.71 0.58 14.29
N MET A 714 -26.94 1.11 14.16
CA MET A 714 -27.65 1.18 12.87
C MET A 714 -27.08 2.23 11.91
N GLU A 715 -26.66 3.40 12.42
CA GLU A 715 -25.92 4.40 11.66
C GLU A 715 -24.56 3.81 11.22
N MET A 716 -23.87 3.05 12.08
CA MET A 716 -22.61 2.36 11.77
C MET A 716 -22.78 1.24 10.73
N LEU A 717 -23.83 0.41 10.81
CA LEU A 717 -24.14 -0.60 9.80
C LEU A 717 -24.27 0.04 8.41
N THR A 718 -25.01 1.15 8.33
CA THR A 718 -25.23 1.89 7.08
C THR A 718 -23.93 2.50 6.56
N TYR A 719 -23.13 3.13 7.43
CA TYR A 719 -21.81 3.71 7.09
C TYR A 719 -20.80 2.65 6.60
N LEU A 720 -20.82 1.45 7.18
CA LEU A 720 -19.88 0.38 6.82
C LEU A 720 -20.26 -0.35 5.53
N THR A 721 -21.55 -0.59 5.30
CA THR A 721 -22.03 -1.48 4.23
C THR A 721 -22.69 -0.76 3.05
N GLY A 722 -23.02 0.52 3.19
CA GLY A 722 -23.90 1.23 2.26
C GLY A 722 -25.35 0.74 2.28
N LYS A 723 -25.74 -0.10 3.26
CA LYS A 723 -27.05 -0.75 3.35
C LYS A 723 -27.85 -0.33 4.59
N SER A 724 -29.10 0.06 4.37
CA SER A 724 -30.06 0.45 5.41
C SER A 724 -30.70 -0.77 6.07
N TYR A 725 -31.41 -0.60 7.19
CA TYR A 725 -32.16 -1.71 7.84
C TYR A 725 -33.06 -2.48 6.85
N SER A 726 -33.72 -1.77 5.92
CA SER A 726 -34.63 -2.32 4.91
C SER A 726 -33.93 -3.15 3.81
N ASP A 727 -32.60 -3.14 3.74
CA ASP A 727 -31.83 -4.01 2.85
C ASP A 727 -31.50 -5.38 3.47
N TRP A 728 -31.85 -5.60 4.75
CA TRP A 728 -31.52 -6.83 5.50
C TRP A 728 -32.73 -7.74 5.67
N ASP A 729 -32.51 -9.04 5.44
CA ASP A 729 -33.40 -10.10 5.91
C ASP A 729 -33.08 -10.37 7.40
N VAL A 730 -33.86 -9.75 8.28
CA VAL A 730 -33.57 -9.68 9.73
C VAL A 730 -34.22 -10.85 10.46
N VAL A 731 -33.41 -11.89 10.73
CA VAL A 731 -33.75 -12.94 11.69
C VAL A 731 -33.53 -12.41 13.11
N MET A 732 -34.59 -12.37 13.91
CA MET A 732 -34.52 -11.93 15.31
C MET A 732 -33.91 -13.00 16.21
N ASN A 733 -32.86 -12.61 16.95
CA ASN A 733 -32.27 -13.37 18.06
C ASN A 733 -33.29 -13.68 19.17
N GLU A 734 -32.99 -14.64 20.05
CA GLU A 734 -33.90 -15.00 21.15
C GLU A 734 -33.93 -13.91 22.23
N GLU A 735 -32.77 -13.32 22.50
CA GLU A 735 -32.56 -12.20 23.41
C GLU A 735 -33.34 -10.96 22.97
N GLU A 736 -33.44 -10.72 21.65
CA GLU A 736 -34.18 -9.58 21.07
C GLU A 736 -35.67 -9.62 21.45
N LYS A 737 -36.25 -10.82 21.56
CA LYS A 737 -37.66 -11.03 21.96
C LYS A 737 -37.95 -10.61 23.42
N SER A 738 -36.91 -10.37 24.23
CA SER A 738 -37.02 -9.92 25.62
C SER A 738 -36.82 -8.41 25.81
N VAL A 739 -36.47 -7.68 24.74
CA VAL A 739 -36.26 -6.23 24.76
C VAL A 739 -37.61 -5.49 24.57
N PRO A 740 -37.89 -4.39 25.30
CA PRO A 740 -39.10 -3.60 25.10
C PRO A 740 -39.23 -3.03 23.67
N PRO A 741 -40.45 -2.97 23.07
CA PRO A 741 -40.65 -2.59 21.67
C PRO A 741 -40.12 -1.21 21.26
N GLU A 742 -39.99 -0.26 22.18
CA GLU A 742 -39.39 1.04 21.90
C GLU A 742 -37.88 0.99 21.59
N ALA A 743 -37.20 -0.10 21.99
CA ALA A 743 -35.76 -0.33 21.84
C ALA A 743 -35.39 -1.43 20.82
N GLU A 744 -36.37 -2.09 20.20
CA GLU A 744 -36.16 -2.99 19.05
C GLU A 744 -35.53 -2.26 17.86
N TYR A 745 -34.65 -2.95 17.11
CA TYR A 745 -34.04 -2.38 15.89
C TYR A 745 -35.09 -1.95 14.84
N VAL A 746 -36.23 -2.65 14.73
CA VAL A 746 -37.31 -2.33 13.77
C VAL A 746 -38.09 -1.06 14.15
N THR A 747 -38.04 -0.64 15.41
CA THR A 747 -38.61 0.64 15.86
C THR A 747 -37.59 1.75 15.68
N ILE A 748 -36.34 1.49 16.02
CA ILE A 748 -35.23 2.46 15.90
C ILE A 748 -34.96 2.84 14.44
N SER A 749 -34.99 1.91 13.49
CA SER A 749 -34.82 2.22 12.06
C SER A 749 -35.92 3.14 11.51
N LYS A 750 -37.17 2.98 11.97
CA LYS A 750 -38.29 3.88 11.65
C LYS A 750 -38.11 5.27 12.27
N ASP A 751 -37.45 5.39 13.41
CA ASP A 751 -37.14 6.68 14.04
C ASP A 751 -35.93 7.39 13.39
N ILE A 752 -34.94 6.64 12.88
CA ILE A 752 -33.84 7.17 12.07
C ILE A 752 -34.37 7.75 10.76
N ASN A 753 -35.18 6.99 10.01
CA ASN A 753 -35.71 7.39 8.70
C ASN A 753 -36.64 8.63 8.72
N LYS A 754 -37.08 9.08 9.91
CA LYS A 754 -37.86 10.33 10.09
C LYS A 754 -36.98 11.58 10.30
N LYS A 755 -35.68 11.43 10.57
CA LYS A 755 -34.77 12.57 10.77
C LYS A 755 -34.26 13.07 9.41
N PRO A 756 -34.28 14.38 9.11
CA PRO A 756 -33.66 14.91 7.91
C PRO A 756 -32.13 14.70 7.94
N GLY A 757 -31.56 14.29 6.79
CA GLY A 757 -30.16 13.87 6.68
C GLY A 757 -29.15 14.90 7.16
N ARG A 758 -28.26 14.48 8.07
CA ARG A 758 -27.33 15.34 8.82
C ARG A 758 -26.14 15.84 7.97
N ASP A 759 -25.80 15.12 6.92
CA ASP A 759 -24.56 15.29 6.14
C ASP A 759 -24.49 16.63 5.39
N ASN A 760 -25.63 17.12 4.91
CA ASN A 760 -25.75 18.45 4.28
C ASN A 760 -25.21 19.55 5.21
N VAL A 761 -25.49 19.46 6.52
CA VAL A 761 -25.07 20.47 7.51
C VAL A 761 -23.55 20.51 7.64
N LEU A 762 -22.87 19.35 7.59
CA LEU A 762 -21.42 19.26 7.72
C LEU A 762 -20.69 19.73 6.46
N LEU A 763 -21.26 19.46 5.27
CA LEU A 763 -20.72 19.93 4.00
C LEU A 763 -20.82 21.47 3.88
N PHE A 764 -21.97 22.06 4.23
CA PHE A 764 -22.11 23.52 4.25
C PHE A 764 -21.25 24.18 5.34
N ALA A 765 -21.08 23.55 6.50
CA ALA A 765 -20.20 24.07 7.55
C ALA A 765 -18.71 24.08 7.12
N THR A 766 -18.22 23.02 6.48
CA THR A 766 -16.82 22.95 6.03
C THR A 766 -16.52 23.91 4.88
N ILE A 767 -17.41 24.02 3.88
CA ILE A 767 -17.31 25.03 2.82
C ILE A 767 -17.37 26.45 3.42
N GLY A 768 -18.27 26.68 4.39
CA GLY A 768 -18.39 27.95 5.11
C GLY A 768 -17.12 28.33 5.87
N VAL A 769 -16.47 27.39 6.56
CA VAL A 769 -15.19 27.63 7.26
C VAL A 769 -14.05 27.93 6.27
N ILE A 770 -13.94 27.21 5.15
CA ILE A 770 -12.92 27.50 4.13
C ILE A 770 -13.14 28.90 3.51
N GLY A 771 -14.40 29.28 3.26
CA GLY A 771 -14.78 30.62 2.83
C GLY A 771 -14.44 31.70 3.86
N LEU A 772 -14.73 31.47 5.14
CA LEU A 772 -14.45 32.39 6.24
C LEU A 772 -12.94 32.56 6.51
N VAL A 773 -12.14 31.50 6.43
CA VAL A 773 -10.67 31.58 6.54
C VAL A 773 -10.09 32.37 5.37
N SER A 774 -10.61 32.15 4.15
CA SER A 774 -10.22 32.92 2.96
C SER A 774 -10.57 34.41 3.10
N LEU A 775 -11.78 34.72 3.59
CA LEU A 775 -12.23 36.10 3.86
C LEU A 775 -11.46 36.76 5.01
N ALA A 776 -11.13 36.03 6.08
CA ALA A 776 -10.33 36.54 7.19
C ALA A 776 -8.88 36.84 6.78
N GLY A 777 -8.31 36.04 5.89
CA GLY A 777 -7.00 36.31 5.27
C GLY A 777 -7.00 37.60 4.44
N LEU A 778 -8.09 37.88 3.71
CA LEU A 778 -8.26 39.11 2.93
C LEU A 778 -8.56 40.33 3.82
N ARG A 779 -9.41 40.19 4.85
CA ARG A 779 -9.85 41.29 5.73
C ARG A 779 -8.77 41.80 6.69
N LYS A 780 -7.58 41.18 6.71
CA LYS A 780 -6.38 41.69 7.40
C LYS A 780 -5.55 42.66 6.54
N TYR A 781 -6.00 42.95 5.32
CA TYR A 781 -5.33 43.81 4.33
C TYR A 781 -6.28 44.79 3.59
N SER A 782 -7.45 45.07 4.16
CA SER A 782 -8.31 46.21 3.78
C SER A 782 -7.97 47.43 4.63
#